data_AF-A0A811YJQ1-F1
#
_entry.id   AF-A0A811YJQ1-F1
#
_cell.length_a   1.000
_cell.length_b   1.000
_cell.length_c   1.000
_cell.angle_alpha   90.00
_cell.angle_beta   90.00
_cell.angle_gamma   90.00
#
_symmetry.space_group_name_H-M   'P 1'
#
loop_
_entity.id
_entity.type
_entity.pdbx_description
1 polymer ?
#
loop_
_entity_poly.entity_id
_entity_poly.type
_entity_poly.pdbx_seq_one_letter_code
_entity_poly.pdbx_strand_id
1 'polypeptide(L)'
;MPTTPLPGIDTVRVAVRVRPFSQREKNSGSKCVISMHSRTTTTIQDPKNPEHRKTFTFDLAYWSHDGFQKDKDGVFISADPSSQFASQKDIFHDLGRGILDSAWQGYNATLLAYGQTGSGKSYSMVGFGANKGIIPNVCEELFQAIEKREGNQEYQVTFSMLEIYNEQIRDLLSRTKKPERLKVREDQQLGFYVDGLKSVPCENYAQIERLMEQGTKIRTTASTNMNASSSRSHMVITIQFKQVFLDRDLTKQSSINLVDLAGSERQKSSGSEGDRLREGSRVNLSLTNLGIVISALADAAMGKKVLHIPYRDSVLTKLLQPALGGNSRTTLIAAISPADICYEETLSTLRYAERAKKIQNKAVVNTSMLMREAEAENNKVLLACGNSRMAELPACLLADQSLGWQTGQVTWAHQLEQAREEWQQQYLAIAQERQMMETFPHLLNVNEDPQLTGVLKYFIQAGSCDAGRAASNAIPLLGLGITDKHASFTNVDGKVTVTPHSKCKVVVNGVPITTTTKLQHLDRVILGSSSAYLYIGFPSERGSEDLNRFDYDFFQLERAAVEGVSMDKLGAMSHGDGMADPSVLAVFQDYVKLMPLVAEANQMGEELEKGLRMELKVKNLASSDSRGYDLQKEVMVKVTNQRTQEVWIWSKAKFINRKFLMEELYQRFLEGEDSHVAQEDDPFWDPVEAVHLGSAHVWLQPLAYCMKLEEQVEFLSCDGTEEAMLHIHVTPCSPAGQACSEEDVVIDTAELLGKRMDFQIGLVRCLGIKWLKEGAERGIQMGYRMYDLSSTFYTKPVWKTVNPQIEETVQFTALNASQDFLNYLQTNALIVDLWGLQEGCAQLSCSQPDLMVTSEGHVMVDTKKISALVDTGQTTSDQTSELYMKLFKLEQETEQLRNVNRALREENVLLRQALEKIGSPQQAHEPSDALKVTQRTAHLLAARAKNDRPAPPAASSDRELTDALKIFYQSMNTARGRFLRLRHYKPPEDDRMLRPFVYQQSQRLRDVGELLDRSLQRLRSDVARIAKEKRACLLHPQQHPQADGLPQVCEERA
;
A
#
# COMPACT_ATOMS: atom_id res chain seq x y z
N MET A 1 44.41 -44.77 -10.22
CA MET A 1 43.00 -44.36 -10.38
C MET A 1 42.48 -43.93 -9.01
N PRO A 2 42.50 -42.63 -8.66
CA PRO A 2 41.77 -42.16 -7.49
C PRO A 2 40.28 -42.25 -7.81
N THR A 3 39.53 -42.94 -6.97
CA THR A 3 38.06 -43.01 -7.03
C THR A 3 37.49 -41.60 -6.93
N THR A 4 36.87 -41.12 -8.01
CA THR A 4 36.02 -39.92 -8.00
C THR A 4 34.93 -40.08 -6.93
N PRO A 5 34.81 -39.15 -5.96
CA PRO A 5 33.73 -39.19 -4.99
C PRO A 5 32.38 -39.10 -5.74
N LEU A 6 31.44 -39.96 -5.38
CA LEU A 6 30.05 -39.89 -5.84
C LEU A 6 29.51 -38.47 -5.56
N PRO A 7 28.87 -37.78 -6.52
CA PRO A 7 28.33 -36.45 -6.28
C PRO A 7 27.21 -36.53 -5.24
N GLY A 8 27.46 -35.94 -4.07
CA GLY A 8 26.43 -35.75 -3.04
C GLY A 8 25.33 -34.84 -3.57
N ILE A 9 24.08 -35.15 -3.25
CA ILE A 9 22.94 -34.29 -3.58
C ILE A 9 23.02 -33.06 -2.68
N ASP A 10 23.36 -31.89 -3.24
CA ASP A 10 23.42 -30.62 -2.52
C ASP A 10 22.04 -29.95 -2.57
N THR A 11 21.40 -29.69 -1.42
CA THR A 11 20.12 -28.96 -1.37
C THR A 11 20.35 -27.45 -1.30
N VAL A 12 19.40 -26.66 -1.82
CA VAL A 12 19.45 -25.20 -1.69
C VAL A 12 19.30 -24.81 -0.21
N ARG A 13 20.31 -24.13 0.33
CA ARG A 13 20.31 -23.65 1.71
C ARG A 13 19.46 -22.39 1.83
N VAL A 14 18.60 -22.30 2.84
CA VAL A 14 17.67 -21.18 3.03
C VAL A 14 17.86 -20.54 4.40
N ALA A 15 18.11 -19.24 4.39
CA ALA A 15 18.17 -18.39 5.57
C ALA A 15 17.05 -17.35 5.55
N VAL A 16 16.39 -17.11 6.68
CA VAL A 16 15.41 -16.02 6.83
C VAL A 16 16.02 -14.92 7.67
N ARG A 17 15.83 -13.66 7.28
CA ARG A 17 16.29 -12.50 8.05
C ARG A 17 15.17 -11.50 8.25
N VAL A 18 14.87 -11.17 9.51
CA VAL A 18 13.91 -10.13 9.87
C VAL A 18 14.65 -8.83 10.24
N ARG A 19 14.21 -7.71 9.66
CA ARG A 19 14.80 -6.38 9.90
C ARG A 19 14.11 -5.62 11.06
N PRO A 20 14.70 -4.51 11.56
CA PRO A 20 14.00 -3.58 12.46
C PRO A 20 12.78 -2.95 11.79
N PHE A 21 11.87 -2.38 12.59
CA PHE A 21 10.84 -1.51 12.02
C PHE A 21 11.46 -0.31 11.30
N SER A 22 10.97 -0.06 10.10
CA SER A 22 11.19 1.18 9.36
C SER A 22 10.52 2.34 10.09
N GLN A 23 10.95 3.58 9.81
CA GLN A 23 10.31 4.76 10.39
C GLN A 23 8.82 4.83 10.05
N ARG A 24 8.44 4.41 8.84
CA ARG A 24 7.06 4.30 8.39
C ARG A 24 6.22 3.37 9.29
N GLU A 25 6.72 2.18 9.58
CA GLU A 25 6.02 1.20 10.42
C GLU A 25 5.93 1.68 11.87
N LYS A 26 6.98 2.33 12.39
CA LYS A 26 6.94 2.98 13.72
C LYS A 26 5.88 4.07 13.79
N ASN A 27 5.88 4.99 12.81
CA ASN A 27 4.92 6.08 12.76
C ASN A 27 3.48 5.55 12.66
N SER A 28 3.28 4.42 11.98
CA SER A 28 1.96 3.79 11.80
C SER A 28 1.51 2.95 13.00
N GLY A 29 2.31 2.86 14.07
CA GLY A 29 1.99 2.04 15.23
C GLY A 29 1.91 0.54 14.92
N SER A 30 2.63 0.07 13.90
CA SER A 30 2.60 -1.34 13.48
C SER A 30 3.01 -2.29 14.59
N LYS A 31 2.33 -3.43 14.67
CA LYS A 31 2.65 -4.51 15.61
C LYS A 31 3.57 -5.54 14.97
N CYS A 32 4.44 -6.15 15.78
CA CYS A 32 5.31 -7.22 15.33
C CYS A 32 4.51 -8.52 15.23
N VAL A 33 4.49 -9.13 14.04
CA VAL A 33 3.79 -10.41 13.76
C VAL A 33 4.75 -11.59 13.60
N ILE A 34 6.05 -11.37 13.79
CA ILE A 34 7.09 -12.38 13.64
C ILE A 34 7.71 -12.71 15.00
N SER A 35 7.94 -14.00 15.23
CA SER A 35 8.70 -14.51 16.37
C SER A 35 9.66 -15.60 15.90
N MET A 36 10.92 -15.54 16.32
CA MET A 36 11.93 -16.56 16.03
C MET A 36 12.40 -17.16 17.36
N HIS A 37 12.00 -18.40 17.65
CA HIS A 37 12.28 -19.04 18.95
C HIS A 37 13.62 -19.80 18.94
N SER A 38 14.16 -20.07 17.76
CA SER A 38 15.46 -20.72 17.55
C SER A 38 16.14 -20.16 16.30
N ARG A 39 17.42 -20.51 16.10
CA ARG A 39 18.17 -20.17 14.87
C ARG A 39 17.67 -20.87 13.61
N THR A 40 16.56 -21.60 13.66
CA THR A 40 16.00 -22.34 12.50
C THR A 40 14.50 -22.15 12.34
N THR A 41 13.79 -21.64 13.36
CA THR A 41 12.31 -21.57 13.35
C THR A 41 11.83 -20.14 13.24
N THR A 42 10.89 -19.90 12.34
CA THR A 42 10.23 -18.61 12.16
C THR A 42 8.72 -18.80 12.22
N THR A 43 8.07 -18.13 13.16
CA THR A 43 6.62 -18.15 13.31
C THR A 43 6.03 -16.80 12.94
N ILE A 44 4.99 -16.81 12.13
CA ILE A 44 4.19 -15.65 11.78
C ILE A 44 2.78 -15.79 12.36
N GLN A 45 2.24 -14.72 12.92
CA GLN A 45 0.91 -14.66 13.51
C GLN A 45 -0.02 -13.77 12.66
N ASP A 46 -1.23 -14.25 12.38
CA ASP A 46 -2.20 -13.48 11.63
C ASP A 46 -2.77 -12.32 12.47
N PRO A 47 -2.61 -11.06 12.04
CA PRO A 47 -3.13 -9.92 12.81
C PRO A 47 -4.66 -9.88 12.86
N LYS A 48 -5.37 -10.52 11.92
CA LYS A 48 -6.84 -10.60 11.90
C LYS A 48 -7.38 -11.79 12.68
N ASN A 49 -6.57 -12.83 12.86
CA ASN A 49 -6.94 -14.02 13.61
C ASN A 49 -5.75 -14.49 14.48
N PRO A 50 -5.60 -13.96 15.71
CA PRO A 50 -4.44 -14.25 16.56
C PRO A 50 -4.23 -15.74 16.86
N GLU A 51 -5.27 -16.57 16.79
CA GLU A 51 -5.16 -18.03 16.96
C GLU A 51 -4.48 -18.71 15.75
N HIS A 52 -4.54 -18.08 14.58
CA HIS A 52 -3.92 -18.60 13.36
C HIS A 52 -2.42 -18.25 13.30
N ARG A 53 -1.60 -19.15 13.84
CA ARG A 53 -0.13 -19.06 13.77
C ARG A 53 0.43 -20.07 12.78
N LYS A 54 1.40 -19.66 11.97
CA LYS A 54 2.13 -20.55 11.05
C LYS A 54 3.61 -20.55 11.39
N THR A 55 4.18 -21.74 11.55
CA THR A 55 5.59 -21.93 11.86
C THR A 55 6.29 -22.59 10.68
N PHE A 56 7.42 -22.03 10.29
CA PHE A 56 8.28 -22.51 9.23
C PHE A 56 9.66 -22.89 9.78
N THR A 57 10.28 -23.90 9.18
CA THR A 57 11.62 -24.38 9.58
C THR A 57 12.61 -24.26 8.43
N PHE A 58 13.62 -23.43 8.62
CA PHE A 58 14.67 -23.14 7.65
C PHE A 58 16.03 -23.63 8.16
N ASP A 59 17.07 -23.47 7.35
CA ASP A 59 18.42 -23.83 7.78
C ASP A 59 18.99 -22.79 8.75
N LEU A 60 18.61 -21.52 8.56
CA LEU A 60 18.99 -20.41 9.42
C LEU A 60 17.85 -19.39 9.56
N ALA A 61 17.75 -18.76 10.73
CA ALA A 61 16.83 -17.67 11.03
C ALA A 61 17.56 -16.58 11.83
N TYR A 62 17.55 -15.36 11.31
CA TYR A 62 18.25 -14.21 11.86
C TYR A 62 17.26 -13.16 12.36
N TRP A 63 17.33 -12.89 13.67
CA TRP A 63 16.60 -11.81 14.31
C TRP A 63 17.45 -10.54 14.29
N SER A 64 17.16 -9.59 13.41
CA SER A 64 17.81 -8.26 13.41
C SER A 64 16.85 -7.15 13.82
N HIS A 65 15.73 -7.45 14.50
CA HIS A 65 14.65 -6.49 14.74
C HIS A 65 14.95 -5.46 15.83
N ASP A 66 15.43 -5.93 16.98
CA ASP A 66 15.69 -5.15 18.19
C ASP A 66 16.94 -5.67 18.92
N GLY A 67 17.22 -5.17 20.12
CA GLY A 67 18.34 -5.63 20.94
C GLY A 67 19.72 -5.24 20.41
N PHE A 68 19.82 -4.14 19.66
CA PHE A 68 21.06 -3.62 19.09
C PHE A 68 21.40 -2.20 19.57
N GLN A 69 22.67 -1.85 19.47
CA GLN A 69 23.20 -0.50 19.67
C GLN A 69 24.23 -0.18 18.57
N LYS A 70 24.56 1.11 18.40
CA LYS A 70 25.65 1.53 17.50
C LYS A 70 26.94 1.66 18.30
N ASP A 71 28.03 1.11 17.77
CA ASP A 71 29.36 1.36 18.31
C ASP A 71 29.92 2.73 17.85
N LYS A 72 31.19 3.00 18.19
CA LYS A 72 31.87 4.27 17.87
C LYS A 72 32.05 4.50 16.37
N ASP A 73 32.09 3.42 15.59
CA ASP A 73 32.28 3.45 14.15
C ASP A 73 30.94 3.41 13.40
N GLY A 74 29.81 3.37 14.12
CA GLY A 74 28.46 3.35 13.57
C GLY A 74 27.98 1.96 13.14
N VAL A 75 28.69 0.89 13.53
CA VAL A 75 28.30 -0.49 13.26
C VAL A 75 27.26 -0.94 14.29
N PHE A 76 26.24 -1.66 13.83
CA PHE A 76 25.23 -2.24 14.70
C PHE A 76 25.75 -3.51 15.35
N ILE A 77 25.84 -3.48 16.68
CA ILE A 77 26.26 -4.59 17.52
C ILE A 77 25.16 -4.95 18.51
N SER A 78 25.24 -6.15 19.08
CA SER A 78 24.33 -6.57 20.14
C SER A 78 24.40 -5.61 21.33
N ALA A 79 23.25 -5.18 21.85
CA ALA A 79 23.17 -4.31 23.02
C ALA A 79 23.66 -5.01 24.30
N ASP A 80 23.45 -6.33 24.37
CA ASP A 80 23.88 -7.17 25.48
C ASP A 80 24.22 -8.60 24.99
N PRO A 81 24.97 -9.41 25.77
CA PRO A 81 25.33 -10.78 25.37
C PRO A 81 24.18 -11.79 25.28
N SER A 82 23.01 -11.48 25.87
CA SER A 82 21.82 -12.32 25.86
C SER A 82 20.84 -11.98 24.72
N SER A 83 21.04 -10.83 24.07
CA SER A 83 20.26 -10.42 22.91
C SER A 83 20.43 -11.39 21.75
N GLN A 84 19.32 -11.62 21.04
CA GLN A 84 19.26 -12.50 19.87
C GLN A 84 19.62 -11.77 18.57
N PHE A 85 20.10 -10.52 18.67
CA PHE A 85 20.40 -9.68 17.52
C PHE A 85 21.48 -10.29 16.62
N ALA A 86 21.17 -10.41 15.32
CA ALA A 86 22.08 -10.83 14.28
C ALA A 86 22.61 -9.63 13.50
N SER A 87 23.91 -9.36 13.64
CA SER A 87 24.65 -8.29 12.94
C SER A 87 25.08 -8.72 11.54
N GLN A 88 25.50 -7.77 10.69
CA GLN A 88 26.06 -8.09 9.36
C GLN A 88 27.21 -9.11 9.43
N LYS A 89 28.01 -9.04 10.49
CA LYS A 89 29.13 -9.95 10.73
C LYS A 89 28.67 -11.38 10.98
N ASP A 90 27.57 -11.57 11.72
CA ASP A 90 26.99 -12.89 11.98
C ASP A 90 26.44 -13.52 10.69
N ILE A 91 25.73 -12.73 9.87
CA ILE A 91 25.24 -13.19 8.56
C ILE A 91 26.42 -13.59 7.66
N PHE A 92 27.47 -12.76 7.57
CA PHE A 92 28.63 -13.07 6.75
C PHE A 92 29.39 -14.31 7.26
N HIS A 93 29.55 -14.47 8.57
CA HIS A 93 30.18 -15.65 9.16
C HIS A 93 29.49 -16.96 8.75
N ASP A 94 28.16 -16.98 8.80
CA ASP A 94 27.39 -18.20 8.59
C ASP A 94 27.11 -18.53 7.12
N LEU A 95 27.00 -17.49 6.27
CA LEU A 95 26.67 -17.62 4.85
C LEU A 95 27.85 -17.28 3.93
N GLY A 96 28.49 -16.13 4.13
CA GLY A 96 29.57 -15.62 3.30
C GLY A 96 30.81 -16.52 3.30
N ARG A 97 31.22 -17.04 4.47
CA ARG A 97 32.33 -18.01 4.56
C ARG A 97 32.06 -19.29 3.78
N GLY A 98 30.83 -19.82 3.85
CA GLY A 98 30.45 -21.02 3.10
C GLY A 98 30.52 -20.84 1.58
N ILE A 99 30.25 -19.62 1.08
CA ILE A 99 30.44 -19.25 -0.33
C ILE A 99 31.93 -19.28 -0.69
N LEU A 100 32.76 -18.63 0.14
CA LEU A 100 34.21 -18.60 -0.06
C LEU A 100 34.81 -20.00 -0.04
N ASP A 101 34.48 -20.81 0.96
CA ASP A 101 34.96 -22.19 1.09
C ASP A 101 34.62 -23.02 -0.16
N SER A 102 33.41 -22.83 -0.71
CA SER A 102 32.98 -23.50 -1.93
C SER A 102 33.79 -23.03 -3.14
N ALA A 103 34.01 -21.72 -3.28
CA ALA A 103 34.81 -21.16 -4.36
C ALA A 103 36.27 -21.65 -4.31
N TRP A 104 36.88 -21.66 -3.13
CA TRP A 104 38.24 -22.19 -2.91
C TRP A 104 38.37 -23.68 -3.26
N GLN A 105 37.33 -24.47 -3.01
CA GLN A 105 37.32 -25.88 -3.41
C GLN A 105 37.22 -26.05 -4.94
N GLY A 106 36.67 -25.06 -5.65
CA GLY A 106 36.41 -25.05 -7.10
C GLY A 106 34.94 -25.28 -7.47
N TYR A 107 34.01 -25.16 -6.51
CA TYR A 107 32.57 -25.20 -6.79
C TYR A 107 32.06 -23.82 -7.21
N ASN A 108 31.07 -23.78 -8.09
CA ASN A 108 30.27 -22.58 -8.28
C ASN A 108 29.41 -22.34 -7.05
N ALA A 109 29.23 -21.08 -6.67
CA ALA A 109 28.42 -20.68 -5.52
C ALA A 109 27.51 -19.53 -5.90
N THR A 110 26.24 -19.61 -5.53
CA THR A 110 25.25 -18.54 -5.80
C THR A 110 24.55 -18.15 -4.52
N LEU A 111 24.43 -16.85 -4.25
CA LEU A 111 23.59 -16.32 -3.19
C LEU A 111 22.53 -15.38 -3.76
N LEU A 112 21.27 -15.66 -3.44
CA LEU A 112 20.10 -14.89 -3.86
C LEU A 112 19.49 -14.19 -2.66
N ALA A 113 19.21 -12.89 -2.75
CA ALA A 113 18.36 -12.18 -1.79
C ALA A 113 16.96 -11.98 -2.35
N TYR A 114 15.92 -12.41 -1.62
CA TYR A 114 14.52 -12.40 -2.04
C TYR A 114 13.61 -11.84 -0.94
N GLY A 115 12.56 -11.11 -1.32
CA GLY A 115 11.57 -10.51 -0.42
C GLY A 115 11.02 -9.20 -0.96
N GLN A 116 10.01 -8.64 -0.31
CA GLN A 116 9.38 -7.39 -0.75
C GLN A 116 10.36 -6.20 -0.74
N THR A 117 10.03 -5.14 -1.47
CA THR A 117 10.76 -3.87 -1.39
C THR A 117 10.82 -3.35 0.04
N GLY A 118 12.01 -2.89 0.42
CA GLY A 118 12.29 -2.42 1.78
C GLY A 118 12.42 -3.52 2.83
N SER A 119 12.40 -4.83 2.50
CA SER A 119 12.54 -5.90 3.51
C SER A 119 13.99 -6.14 3.99
N GLY A 120 14.99 -5.55 3.32
CA GLY A 120 16.40 -5.68 3.69
C GLY A 120 17.27 -6.55 2.78
N LYS A 121 16.84 -6.81 1.53
CA LYS A 121 17.62 -7.53 0.52
C LYS A 121 18.98 -6.87 0.27
N SER A 122 18.97 -5.64 -0.22
CA SER A 122 20.16 -4.87 -0.55
C SER A 122 21.02 -4.53 0.67
N TYR A 123 20.41 -4.40 1.86
CA TYR A 123 21.14 -4.29 3.13
C TYR A 123 21.95 -5.56 3.44
N SER A 124 21.39 -6.74 3.17
CA SER A 124 22.10 -8.00 3.39
C SER A 124 23.20 -8.21 2.35
N MET A 125 22.95 -7.83 1.09
CA MET A 125 23.90 -8.02 -0.01
C MET A 125 25.05 -7.01 0.04
N VAL A 126 24.74 -5.71 0.01
CA VAL A 126 25.73 -4.61 -0.11
C VAL A 126 26.02 -4.00 1.25
N GLY A 127 24.98 -3.72 2.04
CA GLY A 127 25.11 -2.99 3.31
C GLY A 127 25.01 -1.47 3.15
N PHE A 128 25.06 -0.74 4.27
CA PHE A 128 24.97 0.72 4.31
C PHE A 128 26.01 1.33 5.26
N GLY A 129 26.71 2.37 4.81
CA GLY A 129 27.72 3.07 5.61
C GLY A 129 28.74 2.10 6.20
N ALA A 130 28.93 2.15 7.52
CA ALA A 130 29.82 1.25 8.23
C ALA A 130 29.37 -0.23 8.23
N ASN A 131 28.10 -0.51 7.98
CA ASN A 131 27.50 -1.85 8.07
C ASN A 131 27.60 -2.60 6.73
N LYS A 132 28.82 -2.96 6.34
CA LYS A 132 29.13 -3.72 5.10
C LYS A 132 28.39 -5.06 5.04
N GLY A 133 27.79 -5.38 3.89
CA GLY A 133 27.02 -6.61 3.63
C GLY A 133 27.87 -7.79 3.17
N ILE A 134 27.23 -8.82 2.60
CA ILE A 134 27.92 -10.04 2.18
C ILE A 134 28.92 -9.78 1.05
N ILE A 135 28.55 -9.02 0.02
CA ILE A 135 29.39 -8.77 -1.15
C ILE A 135 30.75 -8.16 -0.76
N PRO A 136 30.82 -7.01 -0.07
CA PRO A 136 32.10 -6.40 0.27
C PRO A 136 32.95 -7.32 1.16
N ASN A 137 32.35 -7.99 2.16
CA ASN A 137 33.06 -8.89 3.06
C ASN A 137 33.60 -10.15 2.35
N VAL A 138 32.85 -10.73 1.39
CA VAL A 138 33.30 -11.86 0.57
C VAL A 138 34.51 -11.45 -0.28
N CYS A 139 34.44 -10.30 -0.95
CA CYS A 139 35.55 -9.80 -1.76
C CYS A 139 36.79 -9.50 -0.91
N GLU A 140 36.61 -8.87 0.25
CA GLU A 140 37.70 -8.52 1.17
C GLU A 140 38.38 -9.77 1.74
N GLU A 141 37.64 -10.74 2.27
CA GLU A 141 38.22 -11.99 2.79
C GLU A 141 38.85 -12.85 1.67
N LEU A 142 38.31 -12.85 0.45
CA LEU A 142 38.92 -13.56 -0.69
C LEU A 142 40.33 -13.06 -0.97
N PHE A 143 40.52 -11.74 -1.11
CA PHE A 143 41.84 -11.17 -1.38
C PHE A 143 42.79 -11.28 -0.20
N GLN A 144 42.30 -11.10 1.03
CA GLN A 144 43.11 -11.36 2.23
C GLN A 144 43.60 -12.82 2.30
N ALA A 145 42.77 -13.78 1.87
CA ALA A 145 43.15 -15.19 1.82
C ALA A 145 44.14 -15.49 0.68
N ILE A 146 44.05 -14.78 -0.45
CA ILE A 146 45.04 -14.84 -1.54
C ILE A 146 46.40 -14.33 -1.05
N GLU A 147 46.44 -13.16 -0.40
CA GLU A 147 47.67 -12.53 0.10
C GLU A 147 48.40 -13.38 1.16
N LYS A 148 47.65 -14.12 1.98
CA LYS A 148 48.21 -14.99 3.03
C LYS A 148 48.78 -16.31 2.53
N ARG A 149 48.55 -16.69 1.26
CA ARG A 149 49.05 -17.95 0.71
C ARG A 149 50.38 -17.72 -0.02
N GLU A 150 51.42 -18.41 0.43
CA GLU A 150 52.72 -18.47 -0.25
C GLU A 150 52.80 -19.73 -1.12
N GLY A 151 53.32 -19.65 -2.36
CA GLY A 151 53.65 -20.83 -3.18
C GLY A 151 53.49 -20.70 -4.71
N ASN A 152 53.74 -21.81 -5.43
CA ASN A 152 53.69 -21.98 -6.90
C ASN A 152 52.25 -21.97 -7.49
N GLN A 153 51.37 -21.12 -6.99
CA GLN A 153 49.97 -21.01 -7.47
C GLN A 153 49.71 -19.59 -7.97
N GLU A 154 49.07 -19.49 -9.14
CA GLU A 154 48.61 -18.21 -9.67
C GLU A 154 47.09 -18.09 -9.45
N TYR A 155 46.67 -16.93 -8.95
CA TYR A 155 45.26 -16.62 -8.69
C TYR A 155 44.78 -15.54 -9.65
N GLN A 156 43.69 -15.80 -10.36
CA GLN A 156 43.08 -14.86 -11.29
C GLN A 156 41.65 -14.58 -10.83
N VAL A 157 41.34 -13.30 -10.58
CA VAL A 157 40.02 -12.83 -10.13
C VAL A 157 39.49 -11.84 -11.14
N THR A 158 38.28 -12.10 -11.67
CA THR A 158 37.57 -11.12 -12.50
C THR A 158 36.22 -10.77 -11.88
N PHE A 159 35.76 -9.55 -12.15
CA PHE A 159 34.53 -8.98 -11.62
C PHE A 159 33.64 -8.48 -12.76
N SER A 160 32.36 -8.84 -12.73
CA SER A 160 31.32 -8.26 -13.59
C SER A 160 30.09 -7.89 -12.77
N MET A 161 29.36 -6.88 -13.25
CA MET A 161 28.18 -6.35 -12.59
C MET A 161 27.17 -5.93 -13.66
N LEU A 162 25.96 -6.47 -13.58
CA LEU A 162 24.88 -6.16 -14.52
C LEU A 162 23.55 -5.88 -13.81
N GLU A 163 22.69 -5.19 -14.51
CA GLU A 163 21.31 -4.92 -14.14
C GLU A 163 20.36 -5.58 -15.15
N ILE A 164 19.32 -6.24 -14.66
CA ILE A 164 18.20 -6.74 -15.46
C ILE A 164 16.98 -5.92 -15.11
N TYR A 165 16.47 -5.16 -16.07
CA TYR A 165 15.25 -4.36 -15.92
C TYR A 165 14.41 -4.52 -17.17
N ASN A 166 13.11 -4.83 -16.99
CA ASN A 166 12.16 -5.07 -18.07
C ASN A 166 12.68 -6.08 -19.14
N GLU A 167 13.25 -7.21 -18.68
CA GLU A 167 13.89 -8.24 -19.53
C GLU A 167 15.03 -7.73 -20.44
N GLN A 168 15.57 -6.54 -20.18
CA GLN A 168 16.74 -6.00 -20.84
C GLN A 168 17.95 -6.03 -19.89
N ILE A 169 19.13 -6.33 -20.44
CA ILE A 169 20.38 -6.39 -19.70
C ILE A 169 21.17 -5.12 -19.95
N ARG A 170 21.63 -4.50 -18.86
CA ARG A 170 22.59 -3.39 -18.88
C ARG A 170 23.87 -3.81 -18.16
N ASP A 171 25.00 -3.58 -18.83
CA ASP A 171 26.32 -3.66 -18.21
C ASP A 171 26.56 -2.43 -17.31
N LEU A 172 26.82 -2.66 -16.02
CA LEU A 172 27.06 -1.59 -15.05
C LEU A 172 28.55 -1.20 -14.97
N LEU A 173 29.44 -1.83 -15.73
CA LEU A 173 30.87 -1.53 -15.81
C LEU A 173 31.28 -0.94 -17.16
N SER A 174 30.41 -0.98 -18.17
CA SER A 174 30.67 -0.36 -19.48
C SER A 174 30.65 1.17 -19.40
N ARG A 175 31.55 1.81 -20.18
CA ARG A 175 31.67 3.27 -20.30
C ARG A 175 31.04 3.82 -21.59
N THR A 176 30.46 2.97 -22.44
CA THR A 176 29.90 3.42 -23.73
C THR A 176 28.66 4.29 -23.50
N LYS A 177 28.65 5.49 -24.11
CA LYS A 177 27.53 6.44 -24.02
C LYS A 177 26.23 5.93 -24.67
N LYS A 178 26.33 4.92 -25.56
CA LYS A 178 25.19 4.20 -26.10
C LYS A 178 25.00 2.90 -25.31
N PRO A 179 23.86 2.70 -24.63
CA PRO A 179 23.56 1.42 -24.01
C PRO A 179 23.33 0.41 -25.12
N GLU A 180 24.36 -0.40 -25.41
CA GLU A 180 24.21 -1.52 -26.32
C GLU A 180 23.41 -2.60 -25.59
N ARG A 181 22.25 -2.98 -26.15
CA ARG A 181 21.38 -4.00 -25.54
C ARG A 181 22.10 -5.34 -25.59
N LEU A 182 22.60 -5.80 -24.44
CA LEU A 182 23.28 -7.08 -24.34
C LEU A 182 22.29 -8.24 -24.50
N LYS A 183 22.69 -9.28 -25.23
CA LYS A 183 21.85 -10.44 -25.52
C LYS A 183 22.32 -11.65 -24.73
N VAL A 184 21.36 -12.44 -24.24
CA VAL A 184 21.64 -13.76 -23.69
C VAL A 184 21.81 -14.77 -24.83
N ARG A 185 22.93 -15.47 -24.85
CA ARG A 185 23.21 -16.60 -25.75
C ARG A 185 23.32 -17.88 -24.94
N GLU A 186 23.25 -19.02 -25.61
CA GLU A 186 23.37 -20.35 -25.03
C GLU A 186 24.53 -21.08 -25.69
N ASP A 187 25.46 -21.58 -24.88
CA ASP A 187 26.57 -22.43 -25.30
C ASP A 187 26.40 -23.84 -24.70
N GLN A 188 26.87 -24.88 -25.41
CA GLN A 188 26.67 -26.27 -25.00
C GLN A 188 27.44 -26.64 -23.72
N GLN A 189 28.57 -25.99 -23.44
CA GLN A 189 29.40 -26.26 -22.26
C GLN A 189 29.20 -25.22 -21.16
N LEU A 190 29.07 -23.93 -21.51
CA LEU A 190 28.94 -22.82 -20.57
C LEU A 190 27.50 -22.56 -20.13
N GLY A 191 26.50 -23.04 -20.88
CA GLY A 191 25.08 -22.74 -20.65
C GLY A 191 24.71 -21.32 -21.11
N PHE A 192 23.73 -20.69 -20.46
CA PHE A 192 23.34 -19.32 -20.78
C PHE A 192 24.37 -18.30 -20.30
N TYR A 193 24.81 -17.41 -21.18
CA TYR A 193 25.73 -16.32 -20.88
C TYR A 193 25.31 -15.02 -21.57
N VAL A 194 25.84 -13.89 -21.10
CA VAL A 194 25.58 -12.58 -21.67
C VAL A 194 26.70 -12.22 -22.64
N ASP A 195 26.36 -12.10 -23.91
CA ASP A 195 27.29 -11.69 -24.96
C ASP A 195 27.64 -10.20 -24.81
N GLY A 196 28.94 -9.89 -24.84
CA GLY A 196 29.45 -8.52 -24.72
C GLY A 196 29.53 -7.95 -23.29
N LEU A 197 29.24 -8.75 -22.24
CA LEU A 197 29.38 -8.30 -20.85
C LEU A 197 30.85 -8.10 -20.47
N LYS A 198 31.22 -6.91 -19.97
CA LYS A 198 32.57 -6.61 -19.52
C LYS A 198 32.90 -7.39 -18.24
N SER A 199 34.02 -8.13 -18.28
CA SER A 199 34.62 -8.78 -17.12
C SER A 199 35.98 -8.13 -16.83
N VAL A 200 36.13 -7.53 -15.66
CA VAL A 200 37.29 -6.70 -15.29
C VAL A 200 38.23 -7.50 -14.39
N PRO A 201 39.52 -7.68 -14.75
CA PRO A 201 40.53 -8.25 -13.86
C PRO A 201 40.76 -7.39 -12.61
N CYS A 202 40.88 -8.03 -11.44
CA CYS A 202 41.08 -7.37 -10.16
C CYS A 202 42.25 -7.99 -9.37
N GLU A 203 43.07 -7.16 -8.74
CA GLU A 203 44.23 -7.55 -7.93
C GLU A 203 43.99 -7.39 -6.43
N ASN A 204 42.98 -6.61 -6.03
CA ASN A 204 42.67 -6.36 -4.63
C ASN A 204 41.20 -5.93 -4.44
N TYR A 205 40.76 -5.95 -3.18
CA TYR A 205 39.40 -5.55 -2.79
C TYR A 205 39.09 -4.09 -3.14
N ALA A 206 40.06 -3.17 -3.01
CA ALA A 206 39.83 -1.75 -3.29
C ALA A 206 39.41 -1.53 -4.76
N GLN A 207 39.92 -2.34 -5.69
CA GLN A 207 39.48 -2.29 -7.09
C GLN A 207 38.02 -2.70 -7.25
N ILE A 208 37.59 -3.79 -6.62
CA ILE A 208 36.18 -4.23 -6.65
C ILE A 208 35.27 -3.17 -6.01
N GLU A 209 35.66 -2.60 -4.87
CA GLU A 209 34.87 -1.57 -4.18
C GLU A 209 34.55 -0.39 -5.11
N ARG A 210 35.53 0.10 -5.88
CA ARG A 210 35.27 1.19 -6.84
C ARG A 210 34.49 0.74 -8.07
N LEU A 211 34.63 -0.50 -8.54
CA LEU A 211 33.78 -1.04 -9.61
C LEU A 211 32.31 -1.10 -9.16
N MET A 212 32.06 -1.45 -7.88
CA MET A 212 30.72 -1.36 -7.30
C MET A 212 30.20 0.08 -7.22
N GLU A 213 31.04 1.04 -6.81
CA GLU A 213 30.69 2.47 -6.80
C GLU A 213 30.36 2.97 -8.22
N GLN A 214 31.16 2.59 -9.22
CA GLN A 214 30.90 2.89 -10.63
C GLN A 214 29.57 2.31 -11.08
N GLY A 215 29.31 1.04 -10.80
CA GLY A 215 28.05 0.39 -11.18
C GLY A 215 26.85 1.04 -10.50
N THR A 216 26.98 1.43 -9.24
CA THR A 216 25.97 2.19 -8.50
C THR A 216 25.73 3.57 -9.13
N LYS A 217 26.77 4.25 -9.62
CA LYS A 217 26.67 5.53 -10.35
C LYS A 217 25.93 5.39 -11.68
N ILE A 218 26.23 4.34 -12.46
CA ILE A 218 25.54 4.05 -13.73
C ILE A 218 24.07 3.69 -13.45
N ARG A 219 23.81 2.86 -12.44
CA ARG A 219 22.46 2.48 -12.01
C ARG A 219 21.64 3.68 -11.53
N THR A 220 22.24 4.58 -10.76
CA THR A 220 21.60 5.84 -10.32
C THR A 220 21.26 6.74 -11.50
N THR A 221 22.19 6.88 -12.45
CA THR A 221 21.98 7.66 -13.67
C THR A 221 20.84 7.08 -14.51
N ALA A 222 20.76 5.76 -14.63
CA ALA A 222 19.65 5.10 -15.31
C ALA A 222 18.30 5.29 -14.60
N SER A 223 18.27 5.15 -13.27
CA SER A 223 17.07 5.33 -12.46
C SER A 223 16.51 6.75 -12.57
N THR A 224 17.40 7.74 -12.57
CA THR A 224 17.02 9.15 -12.75
C THR A 224 16.60 9.48 -14.18
N ASN A 225 17.26 8.91 -15.19
CA ASN A 225 17.01 9.22 -16.59
C ASN A 225 15.74 8.56 -17.16
N MET A 226 15.46 7.31 -16.78
CA MET A 226 14.36 6.51 -17.33
C MET A 226 13.21 6.34 -16.34
N ASN A 227 13.27 6.97 -15.16
CA ASN A 227 12.38 6.70 -14.02
C ASN A 227 12.30 5.21 -13.65
N ALA A 228 13.34 4.44 -13.99
CA ALA A 228 13.44 3.05 -13.65
C ALA A 228 13.62 2.93 -12.13
N SER A 229 12.58 2.46 -11.42
CA SER A 229 12.68 2.20 -9.98
C SER A 229 13.60 1.00 -9.75
N SER A 230 14.64 1.17 -8.94
CA SER A 230 15.60 0.10 -8.60
C SER A 230 14.92 -1.09 -7.92
N SER A 231 13.79 -0.85 -7.24
CA SER A 231 12.93 -1.87 -6.62
C SER A 231 12.40 -2.91 -7.62
N ARG A 232 12.39 -2.58 -8.92
CA ARG A 232 11.89 -3.43 -10.01
C ARG A 232 13.01 -4.01 -10.89
N SER A 233 14.27 -3.73 -10.54
CA SER A 233 15.45 -4.25 -11.26
C SER A 233 16.13 -5.35 -10.45
N HIS A 234 16.76 -6.30 -11.12
CA HIS A 234 17.65 -7.29 -10.50
C HIS A 234 19.09 -6.88 -10.71
N MET A 235 19.91 -6.97 -9.68
CA MET A 235 21.35 -6.76 -9.76
C MET A 235 22.07 -8.09 -9.64
N VAL A 236 22.94 -8.40 -10.59
CA VAL A 236 23.77 -9.62 -10.59
C VAL A 236 25.23 -9.21 -10.61
N ILE A 237 25.96 -9.62 -9.57
CA ILE A 237 27.41 -9.51 -9.49
C ILE A 237 28.00 -10.90 -9.65
N THR A 238 28.98 -11.04 -10.54
CA THR A 238 29.70 -12.29 -10.75
C THR A 238 31.19 -12.07 -10.52
N ILE A 239 31.76 -12.88 -9.63
CA ILE A 239 33.20 -12.96 -9.38
C ILE A 239 33.68 -14.30 -9.91
N GLN A 240 34.51 -14.30 -10.94
CA GLN A 240 35.16 -15.53 -11.39
C GLN A 240 36.50 -15.65 -10.71
N PHE A 241 36.69 -16.76 -9.99
CA PHE A 241 37.91 -17.05 -9.26
C PHE A 241 38.56 -18.31 -9.83
N LYS A 242 39.79 -18.16 -10.32
CA LYS A 242 40.58 -19.22 -10.94
C LYS A 242 41.90 -19.41 -10.18
N GLN A 243 42.21 -20.67 -9.89
CA GLN A 243 43.42 -21.10 -9.19
C GLN A 243 44.22 -21.99 -10.15
N VAL A 244 45.41 -21.54 -10.55
CA VAL A 244 46.30 -22.27 -11.45
C VAL A 244 47.41 -22.89 -10.63
N PHE A 245 47.46 -24.22 -10.59
CA PHE A 245 48.46 -25.01 -9.89
C PHE A 245 49.58 -25.37 -10.87
N LEU A 246 50.64 -24.56 -10.89
CA LEU A 246 51.75 -24.69 -11.84
C LEU A 246 52.52 -26.01 -11.68
N ASP A 247 52.47 -26.62 -10.49
CA ASP A 247 53.13 -27.89 -10.17
C ASP A 247 52.38 -29.13 -10.69
N ARG A 248 51.08 -29.01 -10.95
CA ARG A 248 50.17 -30.14 -11.25
C ARG A 248 49.49 -30.04 -12.60
N ASP A 249 49.80 -29.00 -13.38
CA ASP A 249 49.09 -28.66 -14.62
C ASP A 249 47.56 -28.63 -14.46
N LEU A 250 47.09 -28.27 -13.25
CA LEU A 250 45.68 -28.30 -12.86
C LEU A 250 45.18 -26.87 -12.66
N THR A 251 44.02 -26.57 -13.22
CA THR A 251 43.31 -25.31 -12.97
C THR A 251 41.98 -25.60 -12.32
N LYS A 252 41.69 -24.93 -11.21
CA LYS A 252 40.34 -24.89 -10.63
C LYS A 252 39.67 -23.57 -10.96
N GLN A 253 38.39 -23.61 -11.30
CA GLN A 253 37.62 -22.41 -11.59
C GLN A 253 36.30 -22.43 -10.81
N SER A 254 35.89 -21.28 -10.30
CA SER A 254 34.63 -21.10 -9.61
C SER A 254 33.98 -19.78 -10.02
N SER A 255 32.67 -19.79 -10.16
CA SER A 255 31.85 -18.59 -10.32
C SER A 255 31.09 -18.32 -9.03
N ILE A 256 31.30 -17.14 -8.44
CA ILE A 256 30.53 -16.65 -7.29
C ILE A 256 29.51 -15.65 -7.82
N ASN A 257 28.22 -16.00 -7.76
CA ASN A 257 27.13 -15.16 -8.22
C ASN A 257 26.37 -14.59 -7.01
N LEU A 258 26.35 -13.28 -6.87
CA LEU A 258 25.70 -12.55 -5.77
C LEU A 258 24.57 -11.71 -6.35
N VAL A 259 23.33 -12.09 -6.04
CA VAL A 259 22.14 -11.58 -6.71
C VAL A 259 21.21 -10.87 -5.74
N ASP A 260 20.92 -9.60 -6.02
CA ASP A 260 19.89 -8.82 -5.34
C ASP A 260 18.67 -8.72 -6.26
N LEU A 261 17.60 -9.45 -5.92
CA LEU A 261 16.42 -9.53 -6.75
C LEU A 261 15.53 -8.30 -6.57
N ALA A 262 14.66 -8.05 -7.55
CA ALA A 262 13.56 -7.09 -7.43
C ALA A 262 12.60 -7.44 -6.26
N GLY A 263 11.79 -6.46 -5.86
CA GLY A 263 10.74 -6.62 -4.86
C GLY A 263 9.74 -7.73 -5.22
N SER A 264 9.49 -8.65 -4.29
CA SER A 264 8.57 -9.77 -4.49
C SER A 264 7.09 -9.44 -4.29
N GLU A 265 6.76 -8.19 -3.93
CA GLU A 265 5.39 -7.79 -3.63
C GLU A 265 4.46 -8.00 -4.81
N ARG A 266 3.26 -8.50 -4.52
CA ARG A 266 2.22 -8.63 -5.53
C ARG A 266 1.51 -7.29 -5.68
N GLN A 267 1.35 -6.83 -6.90
CA GLN A 267 0.38 -5.77 -7.17
C GLN A 267 -1.02 -6.33 -6.88
N LYS A 268 -1.72 -5.77 -5.89
CA LYS A 268 -3.10 -6.15 -5.58
C LYS A 268 -3.93 -5.93 -6.83
N SER A 269 -4.59 -6.96 -7.35
CA SER A 269 -5.41 -6.84 -8.56
C SER A 269 -6.69 -6.06 -8.27
N SER A 270 -6.94 -5.00 -9.04
CA SER A 270 -8.22 -4.31 -9.01
C SER A 270 -9.26 -5.13 -9.78
N GLY A 271 -10.25 -5.66 -9.06
CA GLY A 271 -11.67 -5.81 -9.46
C GLY A 271 -12.10 -6.56 -10.72
N SER A 272 -11.46 -6.39 -11.89
CA SER A 272 -11.96 -6.91 -13.17
C SER A 272 -11.12 -8.09 -13.68
N GLU A 273 -11.78 -9.10 -14.23
CA GLU A 273 -11.13 -10.33 -14.75
C GLU A 273 -10.25 -10.05 -15.98
N GLY A 274 -10.59 -9.00 -16.75
CA GLY A 274 -9.84 -8.53 -17.92
C GLY A 274 -8.51 -7.84 -17.55
N ASP A 275 -8.52 -6.94 -16.56
CA ASP A 275 -7.29 -6.29 -16.07
C ASP A 275 -6.36 -7.30 -15.37
N ARG A 276 -6.93 -8.33 -14.70
CA ARG A 276 -6.17 -9.42 -14.05
C ARG A 276 -5.25 -10.20 -14.98
N LEU A 277 -5.69 -10.47 -16.22
CA LEU A 277 -4.93 -11.28 -17.19
C LEU A 277 -3.92 -10.44 -17.98
N ARG A 278 -4.24 -9.16 -18.26
CA ARG A 278 -3.41 -8.27 -19.08
C ARG A 278 -2.29 -7.60 -18.29
N GLU A 279 -2.56 -7.16 -17.06
CA GLU A 279 -1.64 -6.32 -16.28
C GLU A 279 -0.59 -7.11 -15.47
N GLY A 280 -0.92 -8.32 -15.00
CA GLY A 280 -0.06 -9.10 -14.09
C GLY A 280 1.15 -9.77 -14.74
N SER A 281 1.22 -9.85 -16.08
CA SER A 281 2.18 -10.73 -16.76
C SER A 281 3.59 -10.13 -16.95
N ARG A 282 3.74 -8.80 -17.14
CA ARG A 282 5.05 -8.21 -17.51
C ARG A 282 5.86 -7.62 -16.35
N VAL A 283 5.25 -6.90 -15.40
CA VAL A 283 5.97 -6.18 -14.32
C VAL A 283 6.82 -7.11 -13.47
N ASN A 284 6.29 -8.29 -13.17
CA ASN A 284 6.96 -9.32 -12.37
C ASN A 284 7.28 -10.57 -13.20
N LEU A 285 7.46 -10.45 -14.52
CA LEU A 285 7.66 -11.60 -15.41
C LEU A 285 8.81 -12.49 -14.92
N SER A 286 9.99 -11.89 -14.70
CA SER A 286 11.17 -12.58 -14.18
C SER A 286 10.94 -13.24 -12.82
N LEU A 287 10.30 -12.56 -11.85
CA LEU A 287 10.03 -13.14 -10.52
C LEU A 287 8.95 -14.22 -10.55
N THR A 288 7.93 -14.05 -11.39
CA THR A 288 6.87 -15.04 -11.62
C THR A 288 7.45 -16.30 -12.22
N ASN A 289 8.24 -16.17 -13.28
CA ASN A 289 8.91 -17.28 -13.93
C ASN A 289 9.93 -17.95 -13.00
N LEU A 290 10.65 -17.18 -12.19
CA LEU A 290 11.51 -17.73 -11.13
C LEU A 290 10.70 -18.58 -10.14
N GLY A 291 9.52 -18.10 -9.71
CA GLY A 291 8.61 -18.85 -8.86
C GLY A 291 8.06 -20.13 -9.50
N ILE A 292 7.80 -20.11 -10.80
CA ILE A 292 7.39 -21.29 -11.58
C ILE A 292 8.53 -22.31 -11.64
N VAL A 293 9.75 -21.88 -11.98
CA VAL A 293 10.96 -22.72 -12.00
C VAL A 293 11.20 -23.37 -10.63
N ILE A 294 11.14 -22.60 -9.55
CA ILE A 294 11.32 -23.12 -8.18
C ILE A 294 10.23 -24.14 -7.83
N SER A 295 8.98 -23.86 -8.19
CA SER A 295 7.87 -24.78 -7.91
C SER A 295 8.03 -26.10 -8.68
N ALA A 296 8.40 -26.02 -9.97
CA ALA A 296 8.64 -27.19 -10.81
C ALA A 296 9.82 -28.03 -10.31
N LEU A 297 10.92 -27.39 -9.88
CA LEU A 297 12.08 -28.08 -9.30
C LEU A 297 11.77 -28.72 -7.94
N ALA A 298 11.03 -28.02 -7.08
CA ALA A 298 10.60 -28.57 -5.79
C ALA A 298 9.67 -29.79 -5.98
N ASP A 299 8.75 -29.72 -6.95
CA ASP A 299 7.88 -30.84 -7.30
C ASP A 299 8.66 -32.04 -7.85
N ALA A 300 9.65 -31.80 -8.73
CA ALA A 300 10.55 -32.83 -9.23
C ALA A 300 11.35 -33.51 -8.11
N ALA A 301 11.88 -32.72 -7.15
CA ALA A 301 12.60 -33.24 -5.99
C ALA A 301 11.71 -34.06 -5.04
N MET A 302 10.40 -33.79 -5.01
CA MET A 302 9.40 -34.60 -4.28
C MET A 302 8.94 -35.84 -5.07
N GLY A 303 9.55 -36.14 -6.22
CA GLY A 303 9.23 -37.31 -7.04
C GLY A 303 8.00 -37.16 -7.94
N LYS A 304 7.45 -35.94 -8.09
CA LYS A 304 6.38 -35.69 -9.06
C LYS A 304 6.98 -35.66 -10.47
N LYS A 305 6.23 -36.18 -11.44
CA LYS A 305 6.65 -36.19 -12.85
C LYS A 305 6.56 -34.78 -13.43
N VAL A 306 7.72 -34.15 -13.61
CA VAL A 306 7.86 -32.84 -14.27
C VAL A 306 8.59 -33.05 -15.59
N LEU A 307 7.94 -32.72 -16.71
CA LEU A 307 8.48 -32.96 -18.06
C LEU A 307 9.50 -31.91 -18.50
N HIS A 308 9.32 -30.66 -18.07
CA HIS A 308 10.10 -29.53 -18.53
C HIS A 308 10.19 -28.45 -17.43
N ILE A 309 11.39 -27.88 -17.26
CA ILE A 309 11.61 -26.72 -16.36
C ILE A 309 11.76 -25.47 -17.24
N PRO A 310 10.90 -24.44 -17.08
CA PRO A 310 10.82 -23.30 -18.01
C PRO A 310 11.89 -22.23 -17.75
N TYR A 311 13.18 -22.56 -17.85
CA TYR A 311 14.26 -21.57 -17.67
C TYR A 311 14.24 -20.49 -18.75
N ARG A 312 13.71 -20.78 -19.94
CA ARG A 312 13.75 -19.90 -21.11
C ARG A 312 12.75 -18.75 -21.07
N ASP A 313 11.81 -18.76 -20.13
CA ASP A 313 10.67 -17.83 -20.10
C ASP A 313 11.05 -16.45 -19.57
N SER A 314 12.22 -16.30 -18.93
CA SER A 314 12.78 -14.98 -18.58
C SER A 314 14.31 -14.95 -18.70
N VAL A 315 14.87 -13.75 -18.86
CA VAL A 315 16.32 -13.51 -18.84
C VAL A 315 16.93 -13.95 -17.52
N LEU A 316 16.27 -13.62 -16.40
CA LEU A 316 16.73 -13.98 -15.06
C LEU A 316 16.84 -15.50 -14.89
N THR A 317 15.79 -16.24 -15.27
CA THR A 317 15.78 -17.71 -15.14
C THR A 317 16.78 -18.40 -16.06
N LYS A 318 17.09 -17.83 -17.23
CA LYS A 318 18.18 -18.31 -18.09
C LYS A 318 19.53 -18.21 -17.37
N LEU A 319 19.85 -17.03 -16.83
CA LEU A 319 21.13 -16.78 -16.15
C LEU A 319 21.25 -17.54 -14.82
N LEU A 320 20.14 -17.79 -14.12
CA LEU A 320 20.11 -18.54 -12.86
C LEU A 320 19.93 -20.06 -13.03
N GLN A 321 19.90 -20.57 -14.27
CA GLN A 321 19.77 -22.01 -14.52
C GLN A 321 20.84 -22.84 -13.78
N PRO A 322 22.14 -22.45 -13.76
CA PRO A 322 23.14 -23.20 -12.99
C PRO A 322 22.86 -23.17 -11.47
N ALA A 323 22.25 -22.10 -10.96
CA ALA A 323 21.97 -21.90 -9.55
C ALA A 323 20.78 -22.72 -9.03
N LEU A 324 19.82 -23.04 -9.89
CA LEU A 324 18.58 -23.72 -9.51
C LEU A 324 18.50 -25.06 -10.24
N GLY A 325 18.74 -26.17 -9.54
CA GLY A 325 18.76 -27.52 -10.13
C GLY A 325 20.01 -27.86 -10.94
N GLY A 326 20.99 -26.96 -11.01
CA GLY A 326 22.21 -27.09 -11.83
C GLY A 326 23.51 -27.24 -11.03
N ASN A 327 24.63 -26.88 -11.66
CA ASN A 327 25.98 -26.93 -11.08
C ASN A 327 26.31 -25.65 -10.27
N SER A 328 25.78 -25.59 -9.05
CA SER A 328 26.08 -24.52 -8.09
C SER A 328 25.67 -24.94 -6.68
N ARG A 329 26.44 -24.52 -5.68
CA ARG A 329 25.98 -24.48 -4.28
C ARG A 329 25.22 -23.19 -4.06
N THR A 330 23.92 -23.31 -3.83
CA THR A 330 23.03 -22.15 -3.83
C THR A 330 22.47 -21.88 -2.44
N THR A 331 22.52 -20.61 -2.04
CA THR A 331 21.94 -20.09 -0.80
C THR A 331 20.89 -19.03 -1.12
N LEU A 332 19.73 -19.08 -0.46
CA LEU A 332 18.68 -18.08 -0.54
C LEU A 332 18.53 -17.36 0.80
N ILE A 333 18.62 -16.03 0.78
CA ILE A 333 18.23 -15.17 1.91
C ILE A 333 16.82 -14.64 1.66
N ALA A 334 15.87 -15.06 2.48
CA ALA A 334 14.53 -14.52 2.52
C ALA A 334 14.46 -13.36 3.52
N ALA A 335 14.49 -12.13 3.02
CA ALA A 335 14.41 -10.91 3.82
C ALA A 335 12.94 -10.51 4.05
N ILE A 336 12.54 -10.34 5.31
CA ILE A 336 11.13 -10.12 5.70
C ILE A 336 10.94 -8.89 6.59
N SER A 337 9.76 -8.26 6.51
CA SER A 337 9.33 -7.25 7.48
C SER A 337 8.60 -7.89 8.67
N PRO A 338 8.84 -7.42 9.90
CA PRO A 338 8.11 -7.85 11.09
C PRO A 338 6.71 -7.23 11.22
N ALA A 339 6.35 -6.23 10.40
CA ALA A 339 5.13 -5.45 10.60
C ALA A 339 3.85 -6.16 10.13
N ASP A 340 2.78 -6.01 10.91
CA ASP A 340 1.42 -6.46 10.60
C ASP A 340 0.89 -5.98 9.25
N ILE A 341 1.16 -4.74 8.87
CA ILE A 341 0.78 -4.17 7.56
C ILE A 341 1.42 -4.92 6.38
N CYS A 342 2.50 -5.66 6.61
CA CYS A 342 3.24 -6.45 5.63
C CYS A 342 2.95 -7.96 5.73
N TYR A 343 1.99 -8.39 6.55
CA TYR A 343 1.75 -9.81 6.86
C TYR A 343 1.63 -10.72 5.62
N GLU A 344 0.81 -10.34 4.63
CA GLU A 344 0.58 -11.15 3.43
C GLU A 344 1.87 -11.36 2.61
N GLU A 345 2.68 -10.32 2.47
CA GLU A 345 3.93 -10.36 1.72
C GLU A 345 5.02 -11.13 2.47
N THR A 346 5.09 -10.97 3.79
CA THR A 346 5.98 -11.78 4.64
C THR A 346 5.60 -13.26 4.57
N LEU A 347 4.30 -13.59 4.65
CA LEU A 347 3.81 -14.97 4.51
C LEU A 347 4.11 -15.56 3.12
N SER A 348 3.92 -14.78 2.06
CA SER A 348 4.26 -15.16 0.69
C SER A 348 5.76 -15.48 0.55
N THR A 349 6.61 -14.62 1.12
CA THR A 349 8.08 -14.79 1.14
C THR A 349 8.50 -16.07 1.87
N LEU A 350 7.93 -16.34 3.05
CA LEU A 350 8.21 -17.56 3.82
C LEU A 350 7.81 -18.83 3.07
N ARG A 351 6.65 -18.85 2.41
CA ARG A 351 6.21 -19.98 1.57
C ARG A 351 7.08 -20.18 0.32
N TYR A 352 7.62 -19.10 -0.23
CA TYR A 352 8.55 -19.16 -1.35
C TYR A 352 9.87 -19.81 -0.90
N ALA A 353 10.41 -19.35 0.24
CA ALA A 353 11.63 -19.87 0.84
C ALA A 353 11.50 -21.37 1.21
N GLU A 354 10.34 -21.80 1.73
CA GLU A 354 10.08 -23.21 2.07
C GLU A 354 10.10 -24.11 0.82
N ARG A 355 9.59 -23.61 -0.32
CA ARG A 355 9.65 -24.34 -1.60
C ARG A 355 11.07 -24.39 -2.14
N ALA A 356 11.79 -23.27 -2.11
CA ALA A 356 13.18 -23.20 -2.58
C ALA A 356 14.10 -24.19 -1.84
N LYS A 357 13.90 -24.38 -0.53
CA LYS A 357 14.65 -25.34 0.30
C LYS A 357 14.58 -26.79 -0.23
N LYS A 358 13.52 -27.15 -0.96
CA LYS A 358 13.32 -28.51 -1.49
C LYS A 358 14.12 -28.78 -2.76
N ILE A 359 14.68 -27.76 -3.40
CA ILE A 359 15.44 -27.89 -4.64
C ILE A 359 16.75 -28.64 -4.37
N GLN A 360 17.06 -29.58 -5.25
CA GLN A 360 18.30 -30.34 -5.25
C GLN A 360 19.17 -29.90 -6.43
N ASN A 361 20.39 -29.47 -6.13
CA ASN A 361 21.42 -29.08 -7.09
C ASN A 361 22.43 -30.21 -7.28
N LYS A 362 23.17 -30.12 -8.39
CA LYS A 362 24.23 -31.06 -8.79
C LYS A 362 25.56 -30.33 -8.88
N ALA A 363 26.05 -29.85 -7.73
CA ALA A 363 27.30 -29.11 -7.67
C ALA A 363 28.51 -30.04 -7.90
N VAL A 364 29.42 -29.64 -8.79
CA VAL A 364 30.67 -30.35 -9.09
C VAL A 364 31.85 -29.39 -8.98
N VAL A 365 33.02 -29.93 -8.66
CA VAL A 365 34.27 -29.16 -8.65
C VAL A 365 34.70 -28.95 -10.11
N ASN A 366 34.82 -27.70 -10.53
CA ASN A 366 35.23 -27.39 -11.90
C ASN A 366 36.77 -27.37 -11.99
N THR A 367 37.33 -28.42 -12.59
CA THR A 367 38.76 -28.56 -12.86
C THR A 367 39.01 -28.70 -14.36
N SER A 368 40.05 -28.05 -14.87
CA SER A 368 40.62 -28.31 -16.19
C SER A 368 42.10 -28.66 -16.05
N MET A 369 42.59 -29.60 -16.86
CA MET A 369 44.03 -29.84 -17.01
C MET A 369 44.55 -28.99 -18.18
N LEU A 370 45.75 -28.40 -18.05
CA LEU A 370 46.35 -27.54 -19.09
C LEU A 370 46.42 -28.27 -20.45
N MET A 371 46.30 -27.50 -21.53
CA MET A 371 45.93 -27.83 -22.93
C MET A 371 46.61 -29.03 -23.65
N ARG A 372 47.51 -29.79 -23.03
CA ARG A 372 48.15 -30.95 -23.67
C ARG A 372 47.18 -32.07 -24.02
N GLU A 373 46.13 -32.28 -23.23
CA GLU A 373 45.13 -33.33 -23.51
C GLU A 373 44.10 -32.89 -24.56
N ALA A 374 43.70 -31.61 -24.58
CA ALA A 374 42.81 -31.08 -25.61
C ALA A 374 43.47 -31.05 -27.00
N GLU A 375 44.76 -30.73 -27.08
CA GLU A 375 45.54 -30.86 -28.33
C GLU A 375 45.74 -32.34 -28.72
N ALA A 376 45.86 -33.26 -27.77
CA ALA A 376 45.99 -34.69 -28.03
C ALA A 376 44.65 -35.32 -28.48
N GLU A 377 43.52 -34.88 -27.95
CA GLU A 377 42.18 -35.28 -28.40
C GLU A 377 41.84 -34.66 -29.76
N ASN A 378 42.16 -33.38 -29.99
CA ASN A 378 41.94 -32.74 -31.29
C ASN A 378 42.83 -33.37 -32.38
N ASN A 379 44.09 -33.71 -32.08
CA ASN A 379 44.95 -34.46 -33.00
C ASN A 379 44.44 -35.90 -33.25
N LYS A 380 43.86 -36.57 -32.25
CA LYS A 380 43.21 -37.88 -32.44
C LYS A 380 41.97 -37.78 -33.34
N VAL A 381 41.18 -36.72 -33.22
CA VAL A 381 40.00 -36.48 -34.08
C VAL A 381 40.41 -36.14 -35.51
N LEU A 382 41.48 -35.38 -35.71
CA LEU A 382 42.10 -35.11 -37.02
C LEU A 382 42.66 -36.38 -37.67
N LEU A 383 43.25 -37.30 -36.89
CA LEU A 383 43.73 -38.60 -37.38
C LEU A 383 42.59 -39.58 -37.69
N ALA A 384 41.46 -39.50 -36.98
CA ALA A 384 40.29 -40.35 -37.21
C ALA A 384 39.47 -39.95 -38.45
N CYS A 385 39.59 -38.71 -38.93
CA CYS A 385 38.85 -38.21 -40.11
C CYS A 385 39.56 -38.47 -41.46
N GLY A 386 40.65 -39.24 -41.49
CA GLY A 386 41.45 -39.48 -42.69
C GLY A 386 40.84 -40.39 -43.78
N ASN A 387 39.67 -41.01 -43.59
CA ASN A 387 39.09 -41.93 -44.57
C ASN A 387 37.55 -41.80 -44.66
N SER A 388 37.04 -40.98 -45.59
CA SER A 388 35.94 -41.28 -46.54
C SER A 388 35.37 -40.02 -47.21
N ARG A 389 34.99 -40.16 -48.49
CA ARG A 389 34.70 -39.09 -49.46
C ARG A 389 33.28 -38.46 -49.33
N MET A 390 33.27 -37.13 -49.27
CA MET A 390 32.38 -36.07 -49.84
C MET A 390 30.86 -36.26 -50.03
N ALA A 391 30.09 -35.35 -49.41
CA ALA A 391 28.99 -34.58 -50.03
C ALA A 391 28.81 -33.19 -49.35
N GLU A 392 29.03 -32.13 -50.16
CA GLU A 392 28.66 -30.69 -50.16
C GLU A 392 28.14 -29.91 -48.91
N LEU A 393 29.00 -29.02 -48.38
CA LEU A 393 28.86 -27.59 -47.92
C LEU A 393 27.82 -27.14 -46.85
N PRO A 394 28.08 -26.05 -46.06
CA PRO A 394 29.10 -25.01 -46.23
C PRO A 394 30.23 -24.99 -45.19
N ALA A 395 31.43 -24.79 -45.71
CA ALA A 395 32.71 -24.56 -45.04
C ALA A 395 32.79 -23.22 -44.27
N CYS A 396 31.70 -22.78 -43.64
CA CYS A 396 31.66 -21.56 -42.82
C CYS A 396 31.89 -21.83 -41.32
N LEU A 397 31.76 -23.08 -40.86
CA LEU A 397 31.80 -23.42 -39.43
C LEU A 397 33.16 -23.96 -38.94
N LEU A 398 34.07 -24.31 -39.86
CA LEU A 398 35.43 -24.77 -39.52
C LEU A 398 36.48 -23.66 -39.62
N ALA A 399 36.15 -22.55 -40.29
CA ALA A 399 36.94 -21.33 -40.21
C ALA A 399 36.71 -20.60 -38.87
N ASP A 400 35.54 -20.70 -38.25
CA ASP A 400 35.24 -20.03 -36.97
C ASP A 400 35.90 -20.71 -35.75
N GLN A 401 36.09 -22.04 -35.80
CA GLN A 401 36.80 -22.76 -34.73
C GLN A 401 38.33 -22.70 -34.84
N SER A 402 38.89 -22.29 -35.98
CA SER A 402 40.34 -22.08 -36.14
C SER A 402 40.74 -20.60 -36.11
N LEU A 403 39.85 -19.67 -36.50
CA LEU A 403 40.11 -18.23 -36.34
C LEU A 403 39.80 -17.67 -34.94
N GLY A 404 38.91 -18.28 -34.15
CA GLY A 404 38.57 -17.80 -32.80
C GLY A 404 39.61 -18.09 -31.70
N TRP A 405 40.52 -19.04 -31.93
CA TRP A 405 41.54 -19.44 -30.94
C TRP A 405 42.96 -18.94 -31.26
N GLN A 406 43.17 -18.32 -32.42
CA GLN A 406 44.45 -17.69 -32.81
C GLN A 406 44.37 -16.19 -33.08
N THR A 407 43.19 -15.56 -33.00
CA THR A 407 43.09 -14.09 -32.97
C THR A 407 43.27 -13.58 -31.54
N GLY A 408 44.51 -13.21 -31.21
CA GLY A 408 44.83 -12.28 -30.13
C GLY A 408 44.32 -12.67 -28.75
N GLN A 409 44.73 -13.82 -28.20
CA GLN A 409 44.61 -14.06 -26.77
C GLN A 409 45.44 -12.99 -26.04
N VAL A 410 44.76 -11.92 -25.64
CA VAL A 410 45.31 -10.93 -24.72
C VAL A 410 45.70 -11.69 -23.46
N THR A 411 47.00 -11.77 -23.18
CA THR A 411 47.50 -12.49 -22.01
C THR A 411 46.87 -11.91 -20.73
N TRP A 412 46.68 -12.72 -19.69
CA TRP A 412 46.16 -12.24 -18.39
C TRP A 412 46.90 -10.97 -17.92
N ALA A 413 48.23 -10.96 -18.09
CA ALA A 413 49.07 -9.80 -17.83
C ALA A 413 48.67 -8.54 -18.61
N HIS A 414 48.33 -8.65 -19.90
CA HIS A 414 47.88 -7.50 -20.69
C HIS A 414 46.47 -7.04 -20.30
N GLN A 415 45.54 -7.96 -19.98
CA GLN A 415 44.22 -7.58 -19.47
C GLN A 415 44.32 -6.83 -18.13
N LEU A 416 45.24 -7.27 -17.28
CA LEU A 416 45.53 -6.64 -15.99
C LEU A 416 46.15 -5.25 -16.16
N GLU A 417 47.08 -5.10 -17.11
CA GLU A 417 47.69 -3.80 -17.41
C GLU A 417 46.66 -2.79 -17.95
N GLN A 418 45.79 -3.21 -18.88
CA GLN A 418 44.69 -2.35 -19.34
C GLN A 418 43.76 -1.95 -18.17
N ALA A 419 43.45 -2.88 -17.28
CA ALA A 419 42.65 -2.58 -16.09
C ALA A 419 43.37 -1.60 -15.15
N ARG A 420 44.69 -1.70 -14.99
CA ARG A 420 45.52 -0.76 -14.20
C ARG A 420 45.54 0.65 -14.80
N GLU A 421 45.64 0.78 -16.11
CA GLU A 421 45.56 2.07 -16.79
C GLU A 421 44.17 2.72 -16.62
N GLU A 422 43.10 1.96 -16.84
CA GLU A 422 41.72 2.42 -16.64
C GLU A 422 41.47 2.83 -15.17
N TRP A 423 42.09 2.12 -14.23
CA TRP A 423 42.05 2.37 -12.80
C TRP A 423 42.73 3.67 -12.40
N GLN A 424 43.93 3.92 -12.93
CA GLN A 424 44.69 5.13 -12.60
C GLN A 424 43.94 6.39 -13.02
N GLN A 425 43.27 6.34 -14.19
CA GLN A 425 42.37 7.42 -14.63
C GLN A 425 41.18 7.62 -13.69
N GLN A 426 40.56 6.55 -13.18
CA GLN A 426 39.44 6.64 -12.23
C GLN A 426 39.86 7.22 -10.89
N TYR A 427 41.02 6.83 -10.38
CA TYR A 427 41.52 7.35 -9.12
C TYR A 427 41.68 8.87 -9.16
N LEU A 428 42.23 9.38 -10.26
CA LEU A 428 42.38 10.83 -10.48
C LEU A 428 41.01 11.53 -10.52
N ALA A 429 40.02 10.94 -11.20
CA ALA A 429 38.67 11.51 -11.25
C ALA A 429 37.98 11.56 -9.88
N ILE A 430 38.13 10.52 -9.06
CA ILE A 430 37.57 10.47 -7.70
C ILE A 430 38.30 11.46 -6.77
N ALA A 431 39.62 11.53 -6.85
CA ALA A 431 40.41 12.49 -6.09
C ALA A 431 40.04 13.94 -6.45
N GLN A 432 39.85 14.21 -7.74
CA GLN A 432 39.34 15.49 -8.24
C GLN A 432 37.92 15.77 -7.71
N GLU A 433 37.00 14.80 -7.75
CA GLU A 433 35.65 14.96 -7.20
C GLU A 433 35.68 15.32 -5.71
N ARG A 434 36.52 14.65 -4.91
CA ARG A 434 36.72 14.96 -3.48
C ARG A 434 37.24 16.38 -3.27
N GLN A 435 38.24 16.79 -4.03
CA GLN A 435 38.76 18.15 -3.97
C GLN A 435 37.69 19.19 -4.35
N MET A 436 36.87 18.89 -5.37
CA MET A 436 35.76 19.76 -5.76
C MET A 436 34.69 19.87 -4.67
N MET A 437 34.41 18.79 -3.93
CA MET A 437 33.50 18.84 -2.78
C MET A 437 33.98 19.81 -1.71
N GLU A 438 35.28 19.88 -1.45
CA GLU A 438 35.88 20.79 -0.47
C GLU A 438 35.97 22.24 -0.95
N THR A 439 35.69 22.51 -2.23
CA THR A 439 35.89 23.82 -2.85
C THR A 439 34.60 24.48 -3.31
N PHE A 440 33.66 23.71 -3.88
CA PHE A 440 32.49 24.24 -4.60
C PHE A 440 31.16 23.85 -3.96
N PRO A 441 30.12 24.71 -4.07
CA PRO A 441 28.75 24.29 -3.84
C PRO A 441 28.32 23.30 -4.94
N HIS A 442 27.39 22.39 -4.60
CA HIS A 442 26.97 21.34 -5.51
C HIS A 442 25.55 20.85 -5.23
N LEU A 443 24.93 20.27 -6.24
CA LEU A 443 23.70 19.50 -6.09
C LEU A 443 24.04 18.04 -5.81
N LEU A 444 23.38 17.47 -4.82
CA LEU A 444 23.48 16.08 -4.43
C LEU A 444 22.15 15.39 -4.75
N ASN A 445 22.13 14.33 -5.56
CA ASN A 445 20.87 13.69 -5.92
C ASN A 445 20.21 13.00 -4.71
N VAL A 446 18.89 13.06 -4.66
CA VAL A 446 18.05 12.34 -3.70
C VAL A 446 17.14 11.41 -4.49
N ASN A 447 17.16 10.12 -4.17
CA ASN A 447 16.44 9.08 -4.91
C ASN A 447 15.49 8.32 -3.98
N GLU A 448 14.39 7.77 -4.52
CA GLU A 448 13.47 6.92 -3.78
C GLU A 448 14.19 5.71 -3.15
N ASP A 449 15.21 5.18 -3.83
CA ASP A 449 16.13 4.19 -3.26
C ASP A 449 17.27 4.89 -2.49
N PRO A 450 17.36 4.69 -1.16
CA PRO A 450 18.44 5.24 -0.36
C PRO A 450 19.84 4.82 -0.83
N GLN A 451 20.00 3.66 -1.50
CA GLN A 451 21.30 3.23 -2.04
C GLN A 451 21.79 4.08 -3.21
N LEU A 452 20.88 4.75 -3.90
CA LEU A 452 21.20 5.58 -5.07
C LEU A 452 21.28 7.07 -4.69
N THR A 453 20.94 7.43 -3.45
CA THR A 453 21.03 8.80 -2.93
C THR A 453 22.48 9.19 -2.66
N GLY A 454 22.85 10.41 -3.03
CA GLY A 454 24.19 10.96 -2.80
C GLY A 454 25.29 10.51 -3.77
N VAL A 455 24.92 9.73 -4.79
CA VAL A 455 25.84 9.13 -5.75
C VAL A 455 26.22 10.12 -6.87
N LEU A 456 25.28 10.94 -7.33
CA LEU A 456 25.48 11.96 -8.34
C LEU A 456 25.70 13.32 -7.68
N LYS A 457 26.79 13.99 -8.09
CA LYS A 457 27.19 15.31 -7.61
C LYS A 457 27.39 16.23 -8.80
N TYR A 458 26.74 17.38 -8.79
CA TYR A 458 26.88 18.41 -9.82
C TYR A 458 27.41 19.70 -9.22
N PHE A 459 28.68 20.01 -9.49
CA PHE A 459 29.34 21.18 -8.93
C PHE A 459 28.97 22.46 -9.68
N ILE A 460 28.65 23.52 -8.93
CA ILE A 460 28.25 24.82 -9.46
C ILE A 460 29.46 25.76 -9.36
N GLN A 461 30.24 25.79 -10.43
CA GLN A 461 31.42 26.66 -10.54
C GLN A 461 31.01 28.12 -10.77
N ALA A 462 31.96 29.05 -10.63
CA ALA A 462 31.72 30.47 -10.87
C ALA A 462 31.20 30.71 -12.31
N GLY A 463 30.18 31.56 -12.43
CA GLY A 463 29.46 31.80 -13.67
C GLY A 463 28.10 31.10 -13.73
N SER A 464 27.61 30.81 -14.93
CA SER A 464 26.31 30.17 -15.15
C SER A 464 26.48 28.73 -15.62
N CYS A 465 25.79 27.80 -14.96
CA CYS A 465 25.72 26.39 -15.27
C CYS A 465 24.28 26.04 -15.66
N ASP A 466 24.08 25.64 -16.91
CA ASP A 466 22.76 25.22 -17.39
C ASP A 466 22.50 23.76 -17.05
N ALA A 467 21.23 23.46 -16.73
CA ALA A 467 20.71 22.13 -16.42
C ALA A 467 19.59 21.78 -17.40
N GLY A 468 19.61 20.56 -17.95
CA GLY A 468 18.61 20.09 -18.91
C GLY A 468 19.09 18.92 -19.78
N ARG A 469 18.27 18.54 -20.75
CA ARG A 469 18.43 17.36 -21.62
C ARG A 469 19.60 17.47 -22.61
N ALA A 470 19.94 18.67 -23.05
CA ALA A 470 21.01 18.85 -24.02
C ALA A 470 22.37 18.44 -23.43
N ALA A 471 23.13 17.65 -24.19
CA ALA A 471 24.47 17.20 -23.77
C ALA A 471 25.49 18.35 -23.60
N SER A 472 25.18 19.54 -24.11
CA SER A 472 25.97 20.76 -23.93
C SER A 472 25.81 21.41 -22.54
N ASN A 473 24.81 20.98 -21.76
CA ASN A 473 24.58 21.51 -20.42
C ASN A 473 25.65 21.04 -19.43
N ALA A 474 25.97 21.89 -18.46
CA ALA A 474 26.87 21.53 -17.37
C ALA A 474 26.26 20.46 -16.46
N ILE A 475 24.94 20.49 -16.31
CA ILE A 475 24.16 19.53 -15.52
C ILE A 475 23.25 18.76 -16.48
N PRO A 476 23.72 17.64 -17.07
CA PRO A 476 22.90 16.83 -17.94
C PRO A 476 21.82 16.13 -17.11
N LEU A 477 20.57 16.39 -17.46
CA LEU A 477 19.40 15.82 -16.83
C LEU A 477 18.58 15.13 -17.91
N LEU A 478 18.32 13.83 -17.77
CA LEU A 478 17.31 13.15 -18.56
C LEU A 478 16.18 12.76 -17.58
N GLY A 479 14.96 12.75 -18.07
CA GLY A 479 13.79 12.47 -17.24
C GLY A 479 12.52 13.14 -17.77
N LEU A 480 11.38 12.64 -17.32
CA LEU A 480 10.07 13.16 -17.72
C LEU A 480 9.92 14.65 -17.37
N GLY A 481 9.51 15.45 -18.35
CA GLY A 481 9.29 16.89 -18.17
C GLY A 481 10.56 17.73 -18.05
N ILE A 482 11.74 17.17 -18.39
CA ILE A 482 13.00 17.91 -18.51
C ILE A 482 13.20 18.37 -19.95
N THR A 483 13.35 19.67 -20.17
CA THR A 483 13.62 20.27 -21.48
C THR A 483 15.11 20.34 -21.80
N ASP A 484 15.47 20.67 -23.06
CA ASP A 484 16.86 20.83 -23.49
C ASP A 484 17.64 21.82 -22.65
N LYS A 485 17.00 22.89 -22.19
CA LYS A 485 17.57 23.88 -21.25
C LYS A 485 16.48 24.22 -20.23
N HIS A 486 16.54 23.57 -19.06
CA HIS A 486 15.45 23.53 -18.08
C HIS A 486 15.59 24.57 -16.98
N ALA A 487 16.80 24.71 -16.41
CA ALA A 487 17.13 25.73 -15.42
C ALA A 487 18.58 26.20 -15.56
N SER A 488 18.89 27.42 -15.14
CA SER A 488 20.27 27.93 -14.99
C SER A 488 20.60 28.13 -13.53
N PHE A 489 21.71 27.55 -13.08
CA PHE A 489 22.32 27.81 -11.79
C PHE A 489 23.43 28.83 -11.98
N THR A 490 23.36 29.95 -11.28
CA THR A 490 24.35 31.03 -11.41
C THR A 490 25.05 31.22 -10.08
N ASN A 491 26.38 31.16 -10.10
CA ASN A 491 27.26 31.40 -8.96
C ASN A 491 28.06 32.68 -9.20
N VAL A 492 27.65 33.77 -8.55
CA VAL A 492 28.29 35.08 -8.61
C VAL A 492 28.46 35.61 -7.19
N ASP A 493 29.65 36.13 -6.89
CA ASP A 493 30.00 36.71 -5.58
C ASP A 493 29.71 35.79 -4.37
N GLY A 494 29.95 34.49 -4.53
CA GLY A 494 29.69 33.51 -3.47
C GLY A 494 28.21 33.29 -3.17
N LYS A 495 27.32 33.61 -4.13
CA LYS A 495 25.87 33.37 -4.02
C LYS A 495 25.40 32.54 -5.20
N VAL A 496 24.69 31.44 -4.89
CA VAL A 496 24.07 30.59 -5.90
C VAL A 496 22.60 30.94 -6.05
N THR A 497 22.14 31.12 -7.28
CA THR A 497 20.74 31.32 -7.63
C THR A 497 20.31 30.31 -8.69
N VAL A 498 19.06 29.85 -8.66
CA VAL A 498 18.45 29.03 -9.71
C VAL A 498 17.40 29.85 -10.45
N THR A 499 17.42 29.78 -11.78
CA THR A 499 16.46 30.46 -12.67
C THR A 499 15.81 29.42 -13.59
N PRO A 500 14.49 29.20 -13.52
CA PRO A 500 13.78 28.35 -14.47
C PRO A 500 13.80 28.94 -15.88
N HIS A 501 13.90 28.10 -16.91
CA HIS A 501 13.70 28.54 -18.30
C HIS A 501 12.23 28.43 -18.70
N SER A 502 11.66 29.47 -19.30
CA SER A 502 10.27 29.46 -19.79
C SER A 502 9.28 29.01 -18.69
N LYS A 503 8.34 28.11 -18.99
CA LYS A 503 7.39 27.49 -18.05
C LYS A 503 7.89 26.16 -17.46
N CYS A 504 9.21 25.91 -17.42
CA CYS A 504 9.76 24.67 -16.90
C CYS A 504 9.44 24.50 -15.39
N LYS A 505 9.10 23.26 -15.00
CA LYS A 505 8.78 22.93 -13.61
C LYS A 505 10.06 22.89 -12.77
N VAL A 506 10.21 23.86 -11.88
CA VAL A 506 11.29 23.93 -10.88
C VAL A 506 10.66 24.22 -9.53
N VAL A 507 11.00 23.42 -8.53
CA VAL A 507 10.47 23.54 -7.17
C VAL A 507 11.64 23.70 -6.21
N VAL A 508 11.54 24.65 -5.28
CA VAL A 508 12.51 24.86 -4.21
C VAL A 508 11.76 24.81 -2.88
N ASN A 509 12.17 23.90 -1.98
CA ASN A 509 11.55 23.70 -0.67
C ASN A 509 10.03 23.47 -0.77
N GLY A 510 9.62 22.60 -1.68
CA GLY A 510 8.22 22.29 -1.98
C GLY A 510 7.46 23.36 -2.77
N VAL A 511 8.01 24.57 -2.96
CA VAL A 511 7.33 25.69 -3.63
C VAL A 511 7.76 25.79 -5.11
N PRO A 512 6.82 25.74 -6.07
CA PRO A 512 7.13 25.99 -7.47
C PRO A 512 7.60 27.43 -7.67
N ILE A 513 8.70 27.61 -8.40
CA ILE A 513 9.26 28.93 -8.69
C ILE A 513 9.15 29.26 -10.19
N THR A 514 8.93 30.53 -10.50
CA THR A 514 8.88 31.06 -11.88
C THR A 514 9.91 32.15 -12.15
N THR A 515 10.61 32.61 -11.11
CA THR A 515 11.61 33.67 -11.15
C THR A 515 12.91 33.20 -10.52
N THR A 516 13.98 33.98 -10.68
CA THR A 516 15.29 33.70 -10.09
C THR A 516 15.21 33.66 -8.57
N THR A 517 15.59 32.53 -7.97
CA THR A 517 15.54 32.28 -6.53
C THR A 517 16.94 32.01 -6.00
N LYS A 518 17.32 32.65 -4.90
CA LYS A 518 18.58 32.38 -4.19
C LYS A 518 18.49 31.06 -3.44
N LEU A 519 19.51 30.23 -3.58
CA LEU A 519 19.64 28.98 -2.82
C LEU A 519 20.44 29.19 -1.54
N GLN A 520 20.03 28.46 -0.50
CA GLN A 520 20.71 28.35 0.79
C GLN A 520 21.09 26.91 1.04
N HIS A 521 22.15 26.67 1.83
CA HIS A 521 22.57 25.32 2.18
C HIS A 521 21.38 24.48 2.69
N LEU A 522 21.24 23.27 2.15
CA LEU A 522 20.17 22.29 2.43
C LEU A 522 18.81 22.63 1.81
N ASP A 523 18.76 23.52 0.82
CA ASP A 523 17.57 23.70 -0.01
C ASP A 523 17.28 22.45 -0.86
N ARG A 524 16.00 22.07 -0.90
CA ARG A 524 15.49 20.92 -1.67
C ARG A 524 15.05 21.41 -3.04
N VAL A 525 15.74 21.00 -4.09
CA VAL A 525 15.46 21.41 -5.47
C VAL A 525 14.88 20.21 -6.23
N ILE A 526 13.70 20.37 -6.83
CA ILE A 526 13.14 19.38 -7.76
C ILE A 526 13.06 20.01 -9.15
N LEU A 527 13.63 19.32 -10.14
CA LEU A 527 13.62 19.70 -11.54
C LEU A 527 12.74 18.71 -12.31
N GLY A 528 11.83 19.23 -13.14
CA GLY A 528 10.90 18.40 -13.92
C GLY A 528 9.85 17.75 -13.03
N SER A 529 9.52 16.48 -13.30
CA SER A 529 8.47 15.75 -12.58
C SER A 529 8.95 15.15 -11.24
N SER A 530 10.20 14.67 -11.17
CA SER A 530 10.69 13.86 -10.05
C SER A 530 12.21 13.91 -9.80
N SER A 531 13.00 14.68 -10.57
CA SER A 531 14.46 14.76 -10.36
C SER A 531 14.78 15.62 -9.13
N ALA A 532 14.96 14.97 -7.98
CA ALA A 532 15.19 15.62 -6.69
C ALA A 532 16.68 15.75 -6.34
N TYR A 533 17.07 16.92 -5.83
CA TYR A 533 18.43 17.27 -5.45
C TYR A 533 18.45 18.07 -4.15
N LEU A 534 19.38 17.75 -3.26
CA LEU A 534 19.72 18.57 -2.11
C LEU A 534 20.87 19.51 -2.50
N TYR A 535 20.68 20.81 -2.32
CA TYR A 535 21.73 21.80 -2.57
C TYR A 535 22.68 21.89 -1.37
N ILE A 536 23.96 21.58 -1.62
CA ILE A 536 25.04 21.71 -0.65
C ILE A 536 25.78 23.02 -0.92
N GLY A 537 25.74 23.92 0.08
CA GLY A 537 26.31 25.26 -0.01
C GLY A 537 27.84 25.26 -0.03
N PHE A 538 28.40 26.47 0.08
CA PHE A 538 29.85 26.64 0.17
C PHE A 538 30.40 25.94 1.40
N PRO A 539 31.66 25.48 1.39
CA PRO A 539 32.29 24.82 2.55
C PRO A 539 32.14 25.61 3.87
N SER A 540 32.16 26.94 3.81
CA SER A 540 31.97 27.84 4.96
C SER A 540 30.54 27.86 5.52
N GLU A 541 29.55 27.39 4.76
CA GLU A 541 28.13 27.37 5.16
C GLU A 541 27.73 26.02 5.77
N ARG A 542 28.60 25.00 5.74
CA ARG A 542 28.27 23.63 6.12
C ARG A 542 28.46 23.41 7.62
N GLY A 543 27.45 22.84 8.27
CA GLY A 543 27.52 22.43 9.68
C GLY A 543 27.83 20.95 9.87
N SER A 544 27.69 20.47 11.11
CA SER A 544 27.70 19.04 11.45
C SER A 544 26.31 18.40 11.25
N GLU A 545 25.60 18.81 10.21
CA GLU A 545 24.20 18.44 9.98
C GLU A 545 24.10 17.01 9.43
N ASP A 546 23.09 16.26 9.88
CA ASP A 546 22.82 14.92 9.37
C ASP A 546 22.08 15.00 8.02
N LEU A 547 22.82 14.89 6.93
CA LEU A 547 22.28 14.90 5.56
C LEU A 547 21.26 13.78 5.33
N ASN A 548 21.33 12.68 6.08
CA ASN A 548 20.41 11.53 5.91
C ASN A 548 18.97 11.86 6.30
N ARG A 549 18.73 12.99 6.99
CA ARG A 549 17.38 13.47 7.30
C ARG A 549 16.61 13.92 6.04
N PHE A 550 17.33 14.34 4.99
CA PHE A 550 16.74 14.87 3.76
C PHE A 550 16.57 13.76 2.72
N ASP A 551 15.78 12.75 3.08
CA ASP A 551 15.46 11.65 2.18
C ASP A 551 14.35 12.03 1.17
N TYR A 552 14.09 11.14 0.22
CA TYR A 552 13.08 11.37 -0.81
C TYR A 552 11.67 11.57 -0.22
N ASP A 553 11.33 10.81 0.82
CA ASP A 553 10.04 10.92 1.51
C ASP A 553 9.88 12.32 2.13
N PHE A 554 10.94 12.90 2.72
CA PHE A 554 10.94 14.27 3.23
C PHE A 554 10.60 15.31 2.15
N PHE A 555 11.18 15.18 0.95
CA PHE A 555 10.91 16.09 -0.16
C PHE A 555 9.44 16.00 -0.61
N GLN A 556 8.91 14.77 -0.69
CA GLN A 556 7.52 14.57 -1.10
C GLN A 556 6.53 15.07 -0.03
N LEU A 557 6.85 14.88 1.26
CA LEU A 557 6.05 15.42 2.38
C LEU A 557 5.97 16.94 2.34
N GLU A 558 7.11 17.60 2.09
CA GLU A 558 7.17 19.05 1.96
C GLU A 558 6.33 19.55 0.78
N ARG A 559 6.46 18.91 -0.40
CA ARG A 559 5.66 19.25 -1.57
C ARG A 559 4.16 19.03 -1.34
N ALA A 560 3.77 17.91 -0.73
CA ALA A 560 2.37 17.63 -0.40
C ALA A 560 1.80 18.70 0.55
N ALA A 561 2.58 19.15 1.53
CA ALA A 561 2.17 20.22 2.44
C ALA A 561 1.91 21.55 1.71
N VAL A 562 2.70 21.89 0.69
CA VAL A 562 2.52 23.09 -0.14
C VAL A 562 1.29 22.97 -1.05
N GLU A 563 1.00 21.79 -1.60
CA GLU A 563 -0.25 21.49 -2.32
C GLU A 563 -1.48 21.48 -1.38
N GLY A 564 -1.29 21.80 -0.10
CA GLY A 564 -2.36 21.92 0.87
C GLY A 564 -2.86 20.57 1.36
N VAL A 565 -2.04 19.52 1.33
CA VAL A 565 -2.33 18.20 1.89
C VAL A 565 -1.40 17.97 3.08
N SER A 566 -1.96 18.05 4.29
CA SER A 566 -1.25 17.74 5.53
C SER A 566 -1.99 16.67 6.32
N MET A 567 -1.31 16.01 7.26
CA MET A 567 -1.95 15.07 8.18
C MET A 567 -3.16 15.72 8.89
N ASP A 568 -3.02 16.98 9.30
CA ASP A 568 -4.08 17.73 9.97
C ASP A 568 -5.31 17.95 9.07
N LYS A 569 -5.13 18.12 7.76
CA LYS A 569 -6.22 18.28 6.79
C LYS A 569 -6.92 16.98 6.40
N LEU A 570 -6.25 15.83 6.58
CA LEU A 570 -6.81 14.50 6.32
C LEU A 570 -7.53 13.87 7.52
N GLY A 571 -7.68 14.64 8.61
CA GLY A 571 -8.44 14.24 9.80
C GLY A 571 -7.59 13.69 10.94
N ALA A 572 -6.28 13.94 10.97
CA ALA A 572 -5.50 13.67 12.16
C ALA A 572 -5.81 14.74 13.22
N MET A 573 -6.64 14.37 14.19
CA MET A 573 -6.34 14.49 15.63
C MET A 573 -7.56 13.99 16.42
N SER A 574 -7.33 13.07 17.37
CA SER A 574 -8.10 12.98 18.64
C SER A 574 -7.40 12.05 19.65
N HIS A 575 -7.84 12.20 20.90
CA HIS A 575 -7.36 11.64 22.17
C HIS A 575 -6.11 12.32 22.73
N GLY A 576 -6.15 12.63 24.03
CA GLY A 576 -5.22 13.50 24.76
C GLY A 576 -3.76 13.05 24.84
N ASP A 577 -3.29 12.21 23.92
CA ASP A 577 -1.94 11.63 23.85
C ASP A 577 -1.17 12.00 22.56
N GLY A 578 -1.76 12.79 21.65
CA GLY A 578 -1.04 13.40 20.51
C GLY A 578 -0.71 12.48 19.32
N MET A 579 -1.18 11.23 19.29
CA MET A 579 -0.95 10.29 18.17
C MET A 579 -2.09 10.36 17.13
N ALA A 580 -1.73 10.44 15.84
CA ALA A 580 -2.68 10.48 14.73
C ALA A 580 -3.40 9.11 14.54
N ASP A 581 -4.64 9.14 14.04
CA ASP A 581 -5.39 7.94 13.64
C ASP A 581 -4.55 7.12 12.63
N PRO A 582 -4.25 5.83 12.90
CA PRO A 582 -3.43 5.00 12.02
C PRO A 582 -3.96 4.89 10.59
N SER A 583 -5.29 4.94 10.40
CA SER A 583 -5.92 4.90 9.08
C SER A 583 -5.67 6.18 8.28
N VAL A 584 -5.67 7.34 8.94
CA VAL A 584 -5.38 8.64 8.32
C VAL A 584 -3.91 8.71 7.93
N LEU A 585 -3.02 8.24 8.80
CA LEU A 585 -1.60 8.21 8.53
C LEU A 585 -1.26 7.34 7.31
N ALA A 586 -1.85 6.14 7.23
CA ALA A 586 -1.64 5.23 6.11
C ALA A 586 -2.04 5.86 4.77
N VAL A 587 -3.19 6.55 4.74
CA VAL A 587 -3.69 7.26 3.54
C VAL A 587 -2.82 8.44 3.17
N PHE A 588 -2.37 9.22 4.15
CA PHE A 588 -1.46 10.34 3.89
C PHE A 588 -0.15 9.86 3.27
N GLN A 589 0.43 8.78 3.79
CA GLN A 589 1.64 8.18 3.21
C GLN A 589 1.40 7.69 1.77
N ASP A 590 0.26 7.04 1.53
CA ASP A 590 -0.10 6.57 0.19
C ASP A 590 -0.28 7.74 -0.78
N TYR A 591 -0.85 8.85 -0.32
CA TYR A 591 -1.00 10.08 -1.10
C TYR A 591 0.36 10.65 -1.50
N VAL A 592 1.26 10.83 -0.53
CA VAL A 592 2.62 11.36 -0.73
C VAL A 592 3.40 10.52 -1.74
N LYS A 593 3.27 9.19 -1.70
CA LYS A 593 3.93 8.28 -2.65
C LYS A 593 3.35 8.32 -4.06
N LEU A 594 2.03 8.49 -4.17
CA LEU A 594 1.36 8.51 -5.48
C LEU A 594 1.49 9.85 -6.20
N MET A 595 1.70 10.94 -5.45
CA MET A 595 1.79 12.30 -6.00
C MET A 595 2.84 12.46 -7.11
N PRO A 596 4.11 12.03 -6.94
CA PRO A 596 5.09 12.09 -8.02
C PRO A 596 4.69 11.20 -9.21
N LEU A 597 4.13 10.01 -8.95
CA LEU A 597 3.72 9.08 -10.01
C LEU A 597 2.59 9.64 -10.87
N VAL A 598 1.60 10.33 -10.28
CA VAL A 598 0.52 11.00 -11.00
C VAL A 598 1.05 12.18 -11.82
N ALA A 599 2.02 12.92 -11.29
CA ALA A 599 2.68 14.00 -12.04
C ALA A 599 3.43 13.46 -13.27
N GLU A 600 4.14 12.34 -13.13
CA GLU A 600 4.80 11.65 -14.24
C GLU A 600 3.81 11.12 -15.28
N ALA A 601 2.72 10.49 -14.85
CA ALA A 601 1.70 9.98 -15.76
C ALA A 601 1.03 11.09 -16.59
N ASN A 602 0.74 12.24 -15.95
CA ASN A 602 0.26 13.43 -16.65
C ASN A 602 1.28 13.95 -17.66
N GLN A 603 2.57 13.98 -17.29
CA GLN A 603 3.63 14.44 -18.18
C GLN A 603 3.77 13.52 -19.41
N MET A 604 3.72 12.20 -19.23
CA MET A 604 3.71 11.24 -20.34
C MET A 604 2.48 11.44 -21.24
N GLY A 605 1.31 11.63 -20.64
CA GLY A 605 0.07 11.87 -21.39
C GLY A 605 0.09 13.18 -22.19
N GLU A 606 0.79 14.21 -21.72
CA GLU A 606 1.01 15.47 -22.42
C GLU A 606 1.95 15.29 -23.62
N GLU A 607 3.11 14.65 -23.42
CA GLU A 607 4.11 14.43 -24.49
C GLU A 607 3.62 13.44 -25.57
N LEU A 608 2.78 12.46 -25.19
CA LEU A 608 2.12 11.52 -26.12
C LEU A 608 0.78 12.05 -26.69
N GLU A 609 0.41 13.29 -26.40
CA GLU A 609 -0.82 13.96 -26.86
C GLU A 609 -2.14 13.19 -26.56
N LYS A 610 -2.18 12.45 -25.45
CA LYS A 610 -3.32 11.61 -25.04
C LYS A 610 -4.51 12.42 -24.50
N GLY A 611 -4.27 13.64 -24.01
CA GLY A 611 -5.33 14.57 -23.60
C GLY A 611 -6.00 14.23 -22.26
N LEU A 612 -5.31 13.52 -21.36
CA LEU A 612 -5.84 13.12 -20.05
C LEU A 612 -5.21 13.94 -18.93
N ARG A 613 -6.02 14.18 -17.89
CA ARG A 613 -5.61 14.79 -16.64
C ARG A 613 -5.95 13.87 -15.48
N MET A 614 -4.94 13.52 -14.70
CA MET A 614 -5.02 12.65 -13.54
C MET A 614 -4.83 13.48 -12.27
N GLU A 615 -5.68 13.27 -11.27
CA GLU A 615 -5.69 13.98 -9.99
C GLU A 615 -5.87 13.01 -8.84
N LEU A 616 -5.08 13.17 -7.77
CA LEU A 616 -5.28 12.39 -6.56
C LEU A 616 -6.49 12.88 -5.77
N LYS A 617 -7.31 11.94 -5.30
CA LYS A 617 -8.43 12.18 -4.40
C LYS A 617 -8.36 11.20 -3.24
N VAL A 618 -8.85 11.63 -2.07
CA VAL A 618 -9.00 10.75 -0.91
C VAL A 618 -10.48 10.38 -0.80
N LYS A 619 -10.76 9.10 -1.03
CA LYS A 619 -12.09 8.51 -0.87
C LYS A 619 -12.43 8.44 0.62
N ASN A 620 -13.72 8.58 0.92
CA ASN A 620 -14.27 8.42 2.26
C ASN A 620 -13.72 9.40 3.31
N LEU A 621 -13.25 10.58 2.89
CA LEU A 621 -12.77 11.59 3.85
C LEU A 621 -13.93 12.09 4.74
N ALA A 622 -15.14 12.16 4.19
CA ALA A 622 -16.36 12.57 4.87
C ALA A 622 -17.51 11.54 4.73
N SER A 623 -17.18 10.29 4.39
CA SER A 623 -18.18 9.23 4.20
C SER A 623 -18.30 8.38 5.47
N SER A 624 -19.54 8.11 5.86
CA SER A 624 -19.85 7.29 7.04
C SER A 624 -20.69 6.07 6.66
N ASP A 625 -20.59 5.01 7.44
CA ASP A 625 -21.49 3.88 7.36
C ASP A 625 -22.93 4.26 7.74
N SER A 626 -23.85 3.31 7.68
CA SER A 626 -25.27 3.58 8.00
C SER A 626 -25.49 3.94 9.46
N ARG A 627 -24.52 3.74 10.37
CA ARG A 627 -24.59 4.15 11.78
C ARG A 627 -23.88 5.49 12.05
N GLY A 628 -23.26 6.10 11.04
CA GLY A 628 -22.52 7.35 11.20
C GLY A 628 -21.07 7.17 11.67
N TYR A 629 -20.51 5.96 11.58
CA TYR A 629 -19.08 5.72 11.79
C TYR A 629 -18.28 5.99 10.52
N ASP A 630 -17.11 6.60 10.65
CA ASP A 630 -16.29 6.96 9.48
C ASP A 630 -15.83 5.71 8.74
N LEU A 631 -15.96 5.72 7.41
CA LEU A 631 -15.46 4.64 6.57
C LEU A 631 -13.93 4.69 6.50
N GLN A 632 -13.33 3.54 6.17
CA GLN A 632 -11.90 3.47 5.91
C GLN A 632 -11.54 4.40 4.73
N LYS A 633 -10.59 5.30 4.99
CA LYS A 633 -10.08 6.25 3.99
C LYS A 633 -9.17 5.51 3.01
N GLU A 634 -9.22 5.90 1.73
CA GLU A 634 -8.40 5.30 0.67
C GLU A 634 -7.98 6.36 -0.35
N VAL A 635 -6.80 6.20 -0.98
CA VAL A 635 -6.37 7.09 -2.07
C VAL A 635 -6.83 6.53 -3.41
N MET A 636 -7.38 7.40 -4.25
CA MET A 636 -7.82 7.09 -5.61
C MET A 636 -7.32 8.16 -6.59
N VAL A 637 -7.36 7.85 -7.88
CA VAL A 637 -6.95 8.75 -8.96
C VAL A 637 -8.16 9.05 -9.82
N LYS A 638 -8.60 10.31 -9.83
CA LYS A 638 -9.60 10.81 -10.79
C LYS A 638 -8.88 11.09 -12.10
N VAL A 639 -9.32 10.45 -13.17
CA VAL A 639 -8.81 10.64 -14.53
C VAL A 639 -9.89 11.34 -15.35
N THR A 640 -9.52 12.39 -16.07
CA THR A 640 -10.44 13.17 -16.89
C THR A 640 -9.85 13.37 -18.27
N ASN A 641 -10.58 12.96 -19.31
CA ASN A 641 -10.24 13.27 -20.68
C ASN A 641 -10.64 14.72 -20.96
N GLN A 642 -9.67 15.58 -21.27
CA GLN A 642 -9.90 17.00 -21.49
C GLN A 642 -10.64 17.28 -22.80
N ARG A 643 -10.59 16.36 -23.78
CA ARG A 643 -11.24 16.50 -25.08
C ARG A 643 -12.71 16.03 -25.02
N THR A 644 -12.94 14.82 -24.49
CA THR A 644 -14.29 14.21 -24.44
C THR A 644 -15.07 14.56 -23.16
N GLN A 645 -14.39 15.10 -22.13
CA GLN A 645 -14.94 15.33 -20.78
C GLN A 645 -15.38 14.06 -20.04
N GLU A 646 -14.94 12.89 -20.51
CA GLU A 646 -15.11 11.60 -19.82
C GLU A 646 -14.25 11.55 -18.55
N VAL A 647 -14.78 10.90 -17.51
CA VAL A 647 -14.17 10.78 -16.19
C VAL A 647 -14.13 9.33 -15.74
N TRP A 648 -13.00 8.90 -15.20
CA TRP A 648 -12.81 7.60 -14.56
C TRP A 648 -12.25 7.78 -13.15
N ILE A 649 -12.57 6.84 -12.26
CA ILE A 649 -12.01 6.77 -10.92
C ILE A 649 -11.20 5.49 -10.80
N TRP A 650 -9.88 5.61 -10.81
CA TRP A 650 -8.98 4.48 -10.64
C TRP A 650 -8.60 4.28 -9.19
N SER A 651 -8.64 3.04 -8.72
CA SER A 651 -8.02 2.68 -7.45
C SER A 651 -6.50 2.90 -7.52
N LYS A 652 -5.86 3.09 -6.36
CA LYS A 652 -4.38 3.11 -6.24
C LYS A 652 -3.72 1.96 -7.02
N ALA A 653 -4.26 0.75 -6.91
CA ALA A 653 -3.74 -0.43 -7.59
C ALA A 653 -3.83 -0.30 -9.12
N LYS A 654 -5.02 0.00 -9.64
CA LYS A 654 -5.26 0.18 -11.08
C LYS A 654 -4.34 1.24 -11.67
N PHE A 655 -4.20 2.38 -10.99
CA PHE A 655 -3.31 3.45 -11.45
C PHE A 655 -1.83 3.03 -11.49
N ILE A 656 -1.30 2.39 -10.43
CA ILE A 656 0.12 1.98 -10.40
C ILE A 656 0.43 1.00 -11.54
N ASN A 657 -0.51 0.10 -11.87
CA ASN A 657 -0.35 -0.85 -12.97
C ASN A 657 -0.33 -0.12 -14.31
N ARG A 658 -1.32 0.76 -14.56
CA ARG A 658 -1.39 1.54 -15.80
C ARG A 658 -0.20 2.47 -15.97
N LYS A 659 0.27 3.11 -14.90
CA LYS A 659 1.47 3.96 -14.93
C LYS A 659 2.67 3.23 -15.49
N PHE A 660 2.86 1.95 -15.16
CA PHE A 660 3.94 1.15 -15.72
C PHE A 660 3.78 0.92 -17.23
N LEU A 661 2.58 0.58 -17.68
CA LEU A 661 2.30 0.43 -19.11
C LEU A 661 2.49 1.76 -19.87
N MET A 662 2.16 2.89 -19.24
CA MET A 662 2.44 4.23 -19.77
C MET A 662 3.95 4.46 -19.93
N GLU A 663 4.77 4.07 -18.94
CA GLU A 663 6.24 4.16 -19.02
C GLU A 663 6.80 3.31 -20.16
N GLU A 664 6.31 2.08 -20.34
CA GLU A 664 6.74 1.21 -21.44
C GLU A 664 6.40 1.82 -22.81
N LEU A 665 5.17 2.32 -22.96
CA LEU A 665 4.73 2.99 -24.19
C LEU A 665 5.56 4.25 -24.47
N TYR A 666 5.82 5.04 -23.44
CA TYR A 666 6.62 6.26 -23.53
C TYR A 666 8.09 5.95 -23.86
N GLN A 667 8.64 4.86 -23.34
CA GLN A 667 10.00 4.42 -23.68
C GLN A 667 10.14 4.06 -25.16
N ARG A 668 9.16 3.37 -25.74
CA ARG A 668 9.12 3.08 -27.19
C ARG A 668 9.06 4.36 -28.03
N PHE A 669 8.24 5.33 -27.59
CA PHE A 669 8.17 6.66 -28.21
C PHE A 669 9.54 7.37 -28.20
N LEU A 670 10.27 7.34 -27.08
CA LEU A 670 11.62 7.92 -27.00
C LEU A 670 12.64 7.22 -27.90
N GLU A 671 12.47 5.92 -28.15
CA GLU A 671 13.33 5.12 -29.02
C GLU A 671 13.01 5.33 -30.52
N GLY A 672 11.98 6.14 -30.83
CA GLY A 672 11.52 6.38 -32.19
C GLY A 672 10.72 5.23 -32.79
N GLU A 673 10.25 4.29 -31.96
CA GLU A 673 9.32 3.24 -32.36
C GLU A 673 7.89 3.79 -32.47
N ASP A 674 7.01 3.10 -33.21
CA ASP A 674 5.61 3.49 -33.32
C ASP A 674 4.91 3.33 -31.96
N SER A 675 4.40 4.45 -31.45
CA SER A 675 3.66 4.52 -30.19
C SER A 675 2.15 4.27 -30.36
N HIS A 676 1.68 3.96 -31.57
CA HIS A 676 0.30 3.55 -31.80
C HIS A 676 0.05 2.13 -31.28
N VAL A 677 -0.94 2.01 -30.41
CA VAL A 677 -1.44 0.74 -29.88
C VAL A 677 -2.94 0.65 -30.13
N ALA A 678 -3.47 -0.57 -30.19
CA ALA A 678 -4.91 -0.78 -30.25
C ALA A 678 -5.57 -0.12 -29.03
N GLN A 679 -6.81 0.35 -29.17
CA GLN A 679 -7.50 1.08 -28.11
C GLN A 679 -7.58 0.28 -26.80
N GLU A 680 -7.84 -1.03 -26.91
CA GLU A 680 -7.89 -1.95 -25.78
C GLU A 680 -6.53 -2.20 -25.08
N ASP A 681 -5.42 -1.85 -25.74
CA ASP A 681 -4.05 -1.97 -25.23
C ASP A 681 -3.47 -0.60 -24.83
N ASP A 682 -4.21 0.50 -25.02
CA ASP A 682 -3.77 1.84 -24.66
C ASP A 682 -3.91 2.05 -23.14
N PRO A 683 -2.79 2.21 -22.39
CA PRO A 683 -2.85 2.38 -20.94
C PRO A 683 -3.50 3.70 -20.51
N PHE A 684 -3.69 4.62 -21.44
CA PHE A 684 -4.36 5.90 -21.24
C PHE A 684 -5.89 5.81 -21.43
N TRP A 685 -6.42 4.67 -21.89
CA TRP A 685 -7.85 4.51 -22.16
C TRP A 685 -8.53 3.52 -21.18
N ASP A 686 -9.82 3.70 -20.94
CA ASP A 686 -10.65 2.81 -20.11
C ASP A 686 -12.10 2.87 -20.64
N PRO A 687 -12.87 1.76 -20.64
CA PRO A 687 -14.30 1.83 -20.92
C PRO A 687 -15.01 2.79 -19.97
N VAL A 688 -16.03 3.48 -20.48
CA VAL A 688 -16.82 4.43 -19.70
C VAL A 688 -17.71 3.70 -18.71
N GLU A 689 -17.62 4.07 -17.44
CA GLU A 689 -18.39 3.50 -16.33
C GLU A 689 -19.14 4.61 -15.56
N ALA A 690 -20.10 4.19 -14.74
CA ALA A 690 -20.82 5.09 -13.85
C ALA A 690 -19.89 5.54 -12.71
N VAL A 691 -19.88 6.84 -12.44
CA VAL A 691 -19.00 7.43 -11.42
C VAL A 691 -19.79 7.70 -10.15
N HIS A 692 -19.34 7.19 -9.01
CA HIS A 692 -19.93 7.56 -7.71
C HIS A 692 -19.60 9.02 -7.41
N LEU A 693 -20.62 9.86 -7.25
CA LEU A 693 -20.48 11.30 -7.03
C LEU A 693 -20.55 11.65 -5.55
N GLY A 694 -21.47 11.03 -4.81
CA GLY A 694 -21.66 11.28 -3.39
C GLY A 694 -22.77 10.45 -2.77
N SER A 695 -22.92 10.56 -1.46
CA SER A 695 -23.90 9.81 -0.67
C SER A 695 -24.72 10.75 0.23
N ALA A 696 -25.99 10.42 0.42
CA ALA A 696 -26.92 11.11 1.32
C ALA A 696 -27.43 10.14 2.40
N HIS A 697 -27.42 10.58 3.65
CA HIS A 697 -27.86 9.78 4.82
C HIS A 697 -29.25 10.21 5.28
N VAL A 698 -30.22 9.31 5.15
CA VAL A 698 -31.62 9.55 5.55
C VAL A 698 -31.95 8.69 6.77
N TRP A 699 -32.09 9.33 7.94
CA TRP A 699 -32.28 8.62 9.21
C TRP A 699 -33.67 8.03 9.33
N LEU A 700 -33.76 6.70 9.34
CA LEU A 700 -35.02 5.95 9.30
C LEU A 700 -35.79 5.90 10.62
N GLN A 701 -35.27 6.54 11.66
CA GLN A 701 -35.83 6.45 13.00
C GLN A 701 -37.33 6.81 13.09
N PRO A 702 -37.84 7.84 12.40
CA PRO A 702 -39.28 8.16 12.42
C PRO A 702 -40.15 7.00 11.90
N LEU A 703 -39.65 6.22 10.94
CA LEU A 703 -40.36 5.06 10.40
C LEU A 703 -40.58 3.98 11.47
N ALA A 704 -39.64 3.79 12.41
CA ALA A 704 -39.77 2.82 13.50
C ALA A 704 -40.97 3.10 14.42
N TYR A 705 -41.48 4.33 14.42
CA TYR A 705 -42.64 4.78 15.19
C TYR A 705 -43.88 5.00 14.31
N CYS A 706 -43.87 4.49 13.07
CA CYS A 706 -44.94 4.70 12.08
C CYS A 706 -45.21 6.18 11.78
N MET A 707 -44.16 7.02 11.74
CA MET A 707 -44.28 8.43 11.38
C MET A 707 -43.81 8.67 9.94
N LYS A 708 -44.51 9.56 9.23
CA LYS A 708 -44.05 10.07 7.92
C LYS A 708 -42.78 10.91 8.09
N LEU A 709 -41.79 10.62 7.25
CA LEU A 709 -40.57 11.37 7.07
C LEU A 709 -40.61 12.15 5.75
N GLU A 710 -40.23 13.43 5.79
CA GLU A 710 -40.02 14.24 4.60
C GLU A 710 -38.84 15.18 4.84
N GLU A 711 -37.77 15.01 4.05
CA GLU A 711 -36.49 15.69 4.29
C GLU A 711 -35.84 16.17 2.99
N GLN A 712 -35.02 17.23 3.13
CA GLN A 712 -34.07 17.67 2.13
C GLN A 712 -32.65 17.37 2.63
N VAL A 713 -31.93 16.52 1.91
CA VAL A 713 -30.63 15.98 2.34
C VAL A 713 -29.58 16.23 1.26
N GLU A 714 -28.41 16.71 1.67
CA GLU A 714 -27.28 16.97 0.79
C GLU A 714 -26.60 15.65 0.39
N PHE A 715 -26.30 15.46 -0.89
CA PHE A 715 -25.32 14.49 -1.34
C PHE A 715 -23.93 15.06 -1.07
N LEU A 716 -23.14 14.37 -0.24
CA LEU A 716 -21.77 14.76 0.06
C LEU A 716 -20.80 13.93 -0.79
N SER A 717 -19.89 14.62 -1.46
CA SER A 717 -18.77 14.02 -2.16
C SER A 717 -17.79 13.36 -1.19
N CYS A 718 -16.86 12.58 -1.74
CA CYS A 718 -15.84 11.89 -0.95
C CYS A 718 -14.95 12.82 -0.10
N ASP A 719 -14.81 14.09 -0.49
CA ASP A 719 -14.05 15.15 0.18
C ASP A 719 -14.90 16.05 1.10
N GLY A 720 -16.20 15.77 1.20
CA GLY A 720 -17.17 16.44 2.09
C GLY A 720 -17.81 17.69 1.50
N THR A 721 -17.80 17.83 0.18
CA THR A 721 -18.45 18.96 -0.51
C THR A 721 -19.85 18.58 -0.98
N GLU A 722 -20.79 19.52 -0.97
CA GLU A 722 -22.15 19.29 -1.46
C GLU A 722 -22.16 19.10 -2.98
N GLU A 723 -22.67 17.98 -3.48
CA GLU A 723 -22.83 17.70 -4.92
C GLU A 723 -24.21 18.05 -5.46
N ALA A 724 -25.25 17.81 -4.64
CA ALA A 724 -26.65 18.08 -4.94
C ALA A 724 -27.52 18.01 -3.67
N MET A 725 -28.77 18.43 -3.77
CA MET A 725 -29.78 18.33 -2.71
C MET A 725 -30.91 17.37 -3.10
N LEU A 726 -31.08 16.28 -2.37
CA LEU A 726 -32.16 15.29 -2.53
C LEU A 726 -33.39 15.69 -1.72
N HIS A 727 -34.58 15.61 -2.33
CA HIS A 727 -35.85 15.62 -1.61
C HIS A 727 -36.43 14.20 -1.59
N ILE A 728 -36.56 13.64 -0.39
CA ILE A 728 -37.01 12.27 -0.14
C ILE A 728 -38.16 12.26 0.87
N HIS A 729 -39.09 11.33 0.69
CA HIS A 729 -40.08 10.99 1.71
C HIS A 729 -40.05 9.49 2.03
N VAL A 730 -40.30 9.15 3.30
CA VAL A 730 -40.51 7.79 3.76
C VAL A 730 -41.84 7.75 4.50
N THR A 731 -42.83 7.04 3.97
CA THR A 731 -44.21 7.10 4.44
C THR A 731 -44.69 5.71 4.86
N PRO A 732 -45.01 5.49 6.15
CA PRO A 732 -45.75 4.29 6.57
C PRO A 732 -47.10 4.25 5.85
N CYS A 733 -47.50 3.09 5.36
CA CYS A 733 -48.72 2.96 4.58
C CYS A 733 -49.47 1.67 4.90
N SER A 734 -50.71 1.58 4.43
CA SER A 734 -51.47 0.34 4.40
C SER A 734 -50.94 -0.58 3.29
N PRO A 735 -51.34 -1.88 3.27
CA PRO A 735 -51.10 -2.77 2.14
C PRO A 735 -51.56 -2.18 0.80
N ALA A 736 -52.64 -1.39 0.79
CA ALA A 736 -53.12 -0.72 -0.42
C ALA A 736 -52.29 0.52 -0.83
N GLY A 737 -51.20 0.82 -0.12
CA GLY A 737 -50.33 1.97 -0.38
C GLY A 737 -50.88 3.31 0.12
N GLN A 738 -51.95 3.29 0.93
CA GLN A 738 -52.53 4.52 1.49
C GLN A 738 -51.75 4.93 2.74
N ALA A 739 -51.31 6.20 2.81
CA ALA A 739 -50.53 6.71 3.94
C ALA A 739 -51.27 6.53 5.28
N CYS A 740 -50.54 6.07 6.30
CA CYS A 740 -51.05 5.96 7.67
C CYS A 740 -51.42 7.34 8.25
N SER A 741 -52.45 7.35 9.08
CA SER A 741 -52.95 8.54 9.77
C SER A 741 -52.13 8.84 11.04
N GLU A 742 -52.33 10.01 11.64
CA GLU A 742 -51.66 10.36 12.91
C GLU A 742 -52.08 9.46 14.08
N GLU A 743 -53.18 8.73 13.95
CA GLU A 743 -53.67 7.77 14.96
C GLU A 743 -52.92 6.43 14.90
N ASP A 744 -52.20 6.14 13.80
CA ASP A 744 -51.44 4.91 13.60
C ASP A 744 -49.99 4.99 14.14
N VAL A 745 -49.62 6.15 14.70
CA VAL A 745 -48.30 6.37 15.30
C VAL A 745 -48.14 5.54 16.56
N VAL A 746 -47.01 4.85 16.68
CA VAL A 746 -46.71 3.98 17.80
C VAL A 746 -45.74 4.69 18.75
N ILE A 747 -45.96 4.58 20.07
CA ILE A 747 -45.10 5.17 21.10
C ILE A 747 -43.99 4.18 21.53
N ASP A 748 -44.35 2.90 21.71
CA ASP A 748 -43.39 1.82 21.98
C ASP A 748 -43.23 0.92 20.75
N THR A 749 -42.06 0.96 20.11
CA THR A 749 -41.77 0.16 18.92
C THR A 749 -41.92 -1.35 19.15
N ALA A 750 -41.85 -1.82 20.40
CA ALA A 750 -42.12 -3.23 20.71
C ALA A 750 -43.55 -3.66 20.35
N GLU A 751 -44.50 -2.74 20.21
CA GLU A 751 -45.86 -3.02 19.73
C GLU A 751 -45.91 -3.48 18.28
N LEU A 752 -44.87 -3.19 17.48
CA LEU A 752 -44.74 -3.61 16.09
C LEU A 752 -44.08 -4.99 15.97
N LEU A 753 -43.45 -5.49 17.04
CA LEU A 753 -42.82 -6.80 17.04
C LEU A 753 -43.87 -7.87 16.71
N GLY A 754 -43.61 -8.72 15.72
CA GLY A 754 -44.59 -9.74 15.32
C GLY A 754 -45.57 -9.30 14.22
N LYS A 755 -45.70 -7.99 13.96
CA LYS A 755 -46.76 -7.43 13.11
C LYS A 755 -46.28 -7.15 11.69
N ARG A 756 -47.24 -7.07 10.76
CA ARG A 756 -47.03 -6.59 9.40
C ARG A 756 -46.83 -5.07 9.41
N MET A 757 -45.81 -4.60 8.70
CA MET A 757 -45.49 -3.19 8.53
C MET A 757 -45.22 -2.91 7.05
N ASP A 758 -45.99 -2.01 6.46
CA ASP A 758 -45.84 -1.56 5.07
C ASP A 758 -45.40 -0.10 5.04
N PHE A 759 -44.51 0.23 4.11
CA PHE A 759 -44.02 1.61 3.95
C PHE A 759 -43.50 1.86 2.54
N GLN A 760 -43.51 3.12 2.14
CA GLN A 760 -43.05 3.60 0.85
C GLN A 760 -41.82 4.50 1.02
N ILE A 761 -40.82 4.29 0.18
CA ILE A 761 -39.68 5.21 0.03
C ILE A 761 -39.83 5.88 -1.32
N GLY A 762 -39.95 7.20 -1.34
CA GLY A 762 -40.13 7.99 -2.55
C GLY A 762 -39.05 9.05 -2.74
N LEU A 763 -38.35 8.96 -3.87
CA LEU A 763 -37.38 9.95 -4.33
C LEU A 763 -38.11 10.96 -5.22
N VAL A 764 -38.27 12.19 -4.74
CA VAL A 764 -39.14 13.19 -5.39
C VAL A 764 -38.37 13.95 -6.47
N ARG A 765 -37.29 14.62 -6.07
CA ARG A 765 -36.49 15.48 -6.96
C ARG A 765 -35.08 15.65 -6.40
N CYS A 766 -34.17 16.04 -7.29
CA CYS A 766 -32.81 16.41 -6.93
C CYS A 766 -32.52 17.81 -7.47
N LEU A 767 -31.82 18.65 -6.71
CA LEU A 767 -31.56 20.05 -7.06
C LEU A 767 -30.06 20.31 -7.09
N GLY A 768 -29.64 21.16 -8.03
CA GLY A 768 -28.32 21.79 -8.03
C GLY A 768 -27.15 20.91 -8.49
N ILE A 769 -27.41 19.75 -9.10
CA ILE A 769 -26.42 18.71 -9.41
C ILE A 769 -25.20 19.29 -10.14
N LYS A 770 -24.04 19.30 -9.48
CA LYS A 770 -22.78 19.83 -10.04
C LYS A 770 -22.30 19.05 -11.27
N TRP A 771 -22.34 17.73 -11.21
CA TRP A 771 -21.94 16.83 -12.29
C TRP A 771 -22.54 17.19 -13.67
N LEU A 772 -23.81 17.61 -13.68
CA LEU A 772 -24.55 17.99 -14.89
C LEU A 772 -24.28 19.43 -15.35
N LYS A 773 -23.74 20.29 -14.49
CA LYS A 773 -23.28 21.64 -14.86
C LYS A 773 -21.94 21.58 -15.61
N GLU A 774 -21.16 20.55 -15.36
CA GLU A 774 -19.83 20.34 -15.97
C GLU A 774 -19.88 19.70 -17.36
N GLY A 775 -21.01 19.11 -17.78
CA GLY A 775 -21.15 18.52 -19.11
C GLY A 775 -22.60 18.30 -19.53
N ALA A 776 -22.94 18.78 -20.73
CA ALA A 776 -24.32 18.78 -21.24
C ALA A 776 -24.86 17.37 -21.59
N GLU A 777 -23.98 16.43 -21.92
CA GLU A 777 -24.31 15.05 -22.32
C GLU A 777 -24.26 14.06 -21.14
N ARG A 778 -24.21 14.56 -19.90
CA ARG A 778 -24.14 13.72 -18.70
C ARG A 778 -25.53 13.36 -18.19
N GLY A 779 -25.59 12.28 -17.42
CA GLY A 779 -26.78 11.82 -16.73
C GLY A 779 -26.51 11.47 -15.28
N ILE A 780 -27.57 11.04 -14.58
CA ILE A 780 -27.49 10.53 -13.22
C ILE A 780 -28.43 9.34 -13.00
N GLN A 781 -28.10 8.51 -12.01
CA GLN A 781 -28.99 7.54 -11.36
C GLN A 781 -28.78 7.61 -9.84
N MET A 782 -29.81 7.27 -9.08
CA MET A 782 -29.71 7.14 -7.63
C MET A 782 -29.88 5.69 -7.24
N GLY A 783 -29.01 5.21 -6.35
CA GLY A 783 -29.01 3.84 -5.84
C GLY A 783 -29.24 3.80 -4.33
N TYR A 784 -30.07 2.89 -3.83
CA TYR A 784 -30.16 2.64 -2.39
C TYR A 784 -30.47 1.17 -2.08
N ARG A 785 -30.12 0.73 -0.86
CA ARG A 785 -30.34 -0.64 -0.38
C ARG A 785 -31.03 -0.61 0.97
N MET A 786 -32.09 -1.40 1.13
CA MET A 786 -32.86 -1.49 2.35
C MET A 786 -32.46 -2.72 3.18
N TYR A 787 -32.13 -2.50 4.46
CA TYR A 787 -31.90 -3.51 5.50
C TYR A 787 -31.18 -4.81 5.05
N ASP A 788 -31.92 -5.91 4.88
CA ASP A 788 -31.40 -7.26 4.62
C ASP A 788 -31.39 -7.64 3.14
N LEU A 789 -31.78 -6.73 2.26
CA LEU A 789 -31.76 -6.97 0.82
C LEU A 789 -30.32 -6.97 0.30
N SER A 790 -29.98 -8.00 -0.49
CA SER A 790 -28.70 -8.09 -1.20
C SER A 790 -28.65 -7.17 -2.41
N SER A 791 -29.81 -6.87 -3.00
CA SER A 791 -29.97 -6.08 -4.21
C SER A 791 -30.05 -4.58 -3.93
N THR A 792 -29.55 -3.79 -4.87
CA THR A 792 -29.59 -2.31 -4.82
C THR A 792 -30.63 -1.82 -5.80
N PHE A 793 -31.54 -0.97 -5.35
CA PHE A 793 -32.57 -0.35 -6.18
C PHE A 793 -31.98 0.87 -6.85
N TYR A 794 -32.20 1.01 -8.16
CA TYR A 794 -31.74 2.15 -8.94
C TYR A 794 -32.92 2.87 -9.57
N THR A 795 -32.86 4.19 -9.59
CA THR A 795 -33.84 4.98 -10.34
C THR A 795 -33.64 4.83 -11.85
N LYS A 796 -34.66 5.19 -12.64
CA LYS A 796 -34.44 5.42 -14.06
C LYS A 796 -33.36 6.48 -14.28
N PRO A 797 -32.54 6.34 -15.34
CA PRO A 797 -31.51 7.31 -15.65
C PRO A 797 -32.13 8.63 -16.13
N VAL A 798 -31.63 9.74 -15.60
CA VAL A 798 -32.05 11.08 -16.01
C VAL A 798 -30.88 11.82 -16.62
N TRP A 799 -31.08 12.42 -17.79
CA TRP A 799 -30.02 13.06 -18.58
C TRP A 799 -30.28 14.56 -18.76
N LYS A 800 -29.20 15.32 -18.94
CA LYS A 800 -29.21 16.73 -19.39
C LYS A 800 -30.03 17.71 -18.55
N THR A 801 -30.40 17.35 -17.32
CA THR A 801 -31.30 18.14 -16.47
C THR A 801 -30.69 18.33 -15.08
N VAL A 802 -30.27 19.55 -14.74
CA VAL A 802 -29.59 19.86 -13.46
C VAL A 802 -30.51 19.72 -12.23
N ASN A 803 -31.82 19.90 -12.41
CA ASN A 803 -32.83 19.83 -11.35
C ASN A 803 -33.93 18.80 -11.69
N PRO A 804 -33.60 17.49 -11.78
CA PRO A 804 -34.53 16.49 -12.28
C PRO A 804 -35.68 16.22 -11.29
N GLN A 805 -36.90 16.06 -11.84
CA GLN A 805 -38.00 15.41 -11.14
C GLN A 805 -37.84 13.89 -11.33
N ILE A 806 -37.76 13.16 -10.23
CA ILE A 806 -37.54 11.71 -10.22
C ILE A 806 -38.89 10.99 -10.09
N GLU A 807 -39.69 11.39 -9.10
CA GLU A 807 -41.04 10.85 -8.83
C GLU A 807 -41.11 9.31 -8.81
N GLU A 808 -40.09 8.66 -8.24
CA GLU A 808 -40.06 7.20 -8.11
C GLU A 808 -40.29 6.76 -6.66
N THR A 809 -41.25 5.85 -6.48
CA THR A 809 -41.63 5.32 -5.17
C THR A 809 -41.62 3.80 -5.20
N VAL A 810 -40.98 3.19 -4.20
CA VAL A 810 -40.96 1.74 -4.00
C VAL A 810 -41.61 1.40 -2.67
N GLN A 811 -42.51 0.43 -2.67
CA GLN A 811 -43.19 -0.07 -1.48
C GLN A 811 -42.51 -1.33 -0.93
N PHE A 812 -42.25 -1.32 0.36
CA PHE A 812 -41.63 -2.39 1.11
C PHE A 812 -42.58 -2.92 2.18
N THR A 813 -42.46 -4.22 2.46
CA THR A 813 -43.29 -4.90 3.46
C THR A 813 -42.42 -5.78 4.36
N ALA A 814 -42.47 -5.55 5.67
CA ALA A 814 -42.06 -6.52 6.67
C ALA A 814 -43.32 -7.29 7.11
N LEU A 815 -43.46 -8.56 6.73
CA LEU A 815 -44.66 -9.35 7.11
C LEU A 815 -44.73 -9.61 8.62
N ASN A 816 -43.57 -9.75 9.25
CA ASN A 816 -43.42 -10.01 10.67
C ASN A 816 -42.17 -9.26 11.17
N ALA A 817 -42.36 -8.03 11.63
CA ALA A 817 -41.27 -7.18 12.05
C ALA A 817 -40.50 -7.78 13.24
N SER A 818 -39.21 -8.03 13.03
CA SER A 818 -38.27 -8.54 14.01
C SER A 818 -37.65 -7.44 14.84
N GLN A 819 -37.09 -7.81 16.00
CA GLN A 819 -36.36 -6.88 16.85
C GLN A 819 -35.15 -6.27 16.12
N ASP A 820 -34.46 -7.06 15.28
CA ASP A 820 -33.28 -6.60 14.54
C ASP A 820 -33.65 -5.57 13.47
N PHE A 821 -34.79 -5.77 12.79
CA PHE A 821 -35.31 -4.80 11.83
C PHE A 821 -35.72 -3.49 12.50
N LEU A 822 -36.43 -3.55 13.62
CA LEU A 822 -36.80 -2.36 14.38
C LEU A 822 -35.56 -1.62 14.92
N ASN A 823 -34.56 -2.36 15.42
CA ASN A 823 -33.29 -1.78 15.86
C ASN A 823 -32.55 -1.09 14.70
N TYR A 824 -32.56 -1.68 13.51
CA TYR A 824 -32.00 -1.07 12.31
C TYR A 824 -32.70 0.25 11.99
N LEU A 825 -34.04 0.28 11.93
CA LEU A 825 -34.78 1.53 11.68
C LEU A 825 -34.43 2.62 12.71
N GLN A 826 -34.23 2.25 13.98
CA GLN A 826 -33.92 3.21 15.04
C GLN A 826 -32.48 3.76 15.03
N THR A 827 -31.52 3.00 14.51
CA THR A 827 -30.09 3.29 14.67
C THR A 827 -29.33 3.49 13.36
N ASN A 828 -29.95 3.16 12.21
CA ASN A 828 -29.32 3.26 10.91
C ASN A 828 -30.00 4.33 10.03
N ALA A 829 -29.20 4.95 9.17
CA ALA A 829 -29.64 5.72 8.03
C ALA A 829 -29.75 4.84 6.78
N LEU A 830 -30.73 5.14 5.94
CA LEU A 830 -30.75 4.74 4.54
C LEU A 830 -29.69 5.56 3.80
N ILE A 831 -28.73 4.87 3.18
CA ILE A 831 -27.73 5.51 2.32
C ILE A 831 -28.27 5.52 0.90
N VAL A 832 -28.46 6.72 0.35
CA VAL A 832 -28.75 6.93 -1.06
C VAL A 832 -27.47 7.39 -1.73
N ASP A 833 -27.03 6.69 -2.77
CA ASP A 833 -25.85 7.00 -3.56
C ASP A 833 -26.24 7.69 -4.87
N LEU A 834 -25.55 8.79 -5.19
CA LEU A 834 -25.68 9.49 -6.45
C LEU A 834 -24.60 9.02 -7.42
N TRP A 835 -25.03 8.46 -8.56
CA TRP A 835 -24.16 7.98 -9.63
C TRP A 835 -24.26 8.90 -10.84
N GLY A 836 -23.11 9.34 -11.35
CA GLY A 836 -22.97 10.11 -12.57
C GLY A 836 -22.83 9.19 -13.78
N LEU A 837 -23.70 9.39 -14.77
CA LEU A 837 -23.68 8.69 -16.05
C LEU A 837 -23.03 9.55 -17.14
N GLN A 838 -22.48 8.85 -18.12
CA GLN A 838 -21.74 9.39 -19.25
C GLN A 838 -22.19 8.66 -20.52
N GLU A 839 -22.09 9.30 -21.67
CA GLU A 839 -22.44 8.68 -22.95
C GLU A 839 -21.63 7.38 -23.15
N GLY A 840 -22.29 6.31 -23.59
CA GLY A 840 -21.67 4.98 -23.72
C GLY A 840 -21.62 4.13 -22.44
N CYS A 841 -21.94 4.69 -21.27
CA CYS A 841 -22.04 3.93 -20.02
C CYS A 841 -23.25 2.98 -20.01
N ALA A 842 -23.06 1.75 -19.53
CA ALA A 842 -24.18 0.85 -19.23
C ALA A 842 -25.04 1.43 -18.09
N GLN A 843 -26.36 1.28 -18.19
CA GLN A 843 -27.27 1.70 -17.12
C GLN A 843 -27.06 0.81 -15.90
N LEU A 844 -27.08 1.41 -14.70
CA LEU A 844 -27.05 0.64 -13.46
C LEU A 844 -28.40 -0.08 -13.33
N SER A 845 -28.35 -1.41 -13.35
CA SER A 845 -29.53 -2.27 -13.23
C SER A 845 -29.48 -3.07 -11.95
N CYS A 846 -30.63 -3.26 -11.30
CA CYS A 846 -30.78 -4.25 -10.26
C CYS A 846 -30.61 -5.65 -10.89
N SER A 847 -29.59 -6.41 -10.50
CA SER A 847 -29.58 -7.85 -10.77
C SER A 847 -30.75 -8.46 -10.01
N GLN A 848 -31.76 -8.98 -10.70
CA GLN A 848 -32.96 -9.58 -10.09
C GLN A 848 -32.92 -11.12 -9.97
N PRO A 849 -31.88 -11.79 -9.43
CA PRO A 849 -32.08 -13.13 -8.91
C PRO A 849 -32.53 -12.99 -7.44
N ASP A 850 -33.81 -13.30 -7.17
CA ASP A 850 -34.36 -13.62 -5.84
C ASP A 850 -34.83 -12.48 -4.91
N LEU A 851 -35.46 -11.42 -5.44
CA LEU A 851 -36.27 -10.53 -4.58
C LEU A 851 -37.59 -11.22 -4.21
N MET A 852 -37.83 -11.48 -2.93
CA MET A 852 -39.14 -11.94 -2.45
C MET A 852 -40.14 -10.79 -2.51
N VAL A 853 -41.29 -11.05 -3.11
CA VAL A 853 -42.36 -10.07 -3.30
C VAL A 853 -43.65 -10.64 -2.72
N THR A 854 -44.48 -9.81 -2.08
CA THR A 854 -45.81 -10.22 -1.63
C THR A 854 -46.73 -10.53 -2.82
N SER A 855 -47.87 -11.16 -2.58
CA SER A 855 -48.92 -11.35 -3.61
C SER A 855 -49.44 -10.04 -4.21
N GLU A 856 -49.23 -8.93 -3.52
CA GLU A 856 -49.63 -7.58 -3.89
C GLU A 856 -48.55 -6.85 -4.72
N GLY A 857 -47.36 -7.44 -4.89
CA GLY A 857 -46.27 -6.84 -5.66
C GLY A 857 -45.28 -6.02 -4.82
N HIS A 858 -45.34 -6.05 -3.48
CA HIS A 858 -44.44 -5.28 -2.61
C HIS A 858 -43.17 -6.03 -2.26
N VAL A 859 -42.05 -5.33 -2.20
CA VAL A 859 -40.74 -5.93 -1.89
C VAL A 859 -40.69 -6.33 -0.42
N MET A 860 -40.43 -7.60 -0.14
CA MET A 860 -40.34 -8.10 1.23
C MET A 860 -38.98 -7.76 1.85
N VAL A 861 -39.00 -7.25 3.07
CA VAL A 861 -37.81 -7.04 3.92
C VAL A 861 -37.97 -7.84 5.21
N ASP A 862 -36.87 -8.04 5.94
CA ASP A 862 -36.83 -8.83 7.18
C ASP A 862 -37.18 -10.31 6.95
N THR A 863 -36.55 -10.90 5.93
CA THR A 863 -36.84 -12.24 5.39
C THR A 863 -35.89 -13.33 5.88
N LYS A 864 -34.84 -12.99 6.66
CA LYS A 864 -33.80 -13.93 7.13
C LYS A 864 -34.30 -15.16 7.91
N LYS A 865 -35.51 -15.12 8.48
CA LYS A 865 -36.15 -16.30 9.11
C LYS A 865 -36.92 -17.19 8.14
N ILE A 866 -37.31 -16.66 6.99
CA ILE A 866 -38.08 -17.37 5.94
C ILE A 866 -37.14 -18.16 5.04
N SER A 867 -35.95 -17.63 4.71
CA SER A 867 -34.95 -18.33 3.91
C SER A 867 -34.43 -19.63 4.56
N ALA A 868 -34.33 -19.67 5.89
CA ALA A 868 -33.91 -20.86 6.64
C ALA A 868 -34.90 -22.05 6.56
N LEU A 869 -36.16 -21.81 6.19
CA LEU A 869 -37.20 -22.84 6.01
C LEU A 869 -37.25 -23.42 4.59
N VAL A 870 -36.62 -22.76 3.62
CA VAL A 870 -36.66 -23.16 2.20
C VAL A 870 -35.44 -24.02 1.82
N ASP A 871 -34.30 -23.86 2.52
CA ASP A 871 -33.05 -24.59 2.25
C ASP A 871 -32.94 -25.99 2.89
N THR A 872 -33.98 -26.48 3.58
CA THR A 872 -34.00 -27.86 4.13
C THR A 872 -34.14 -28.97 3.08
N GLY A 873 -33.95 -28.64 1.80
CA GLY A 873 -34.21 -29.50 0.66
C GLY A 873 -32.99 -30.09 -0.04
N GLN A 874 -31.74 -29.96 0.44
CA GLN A 874 -30.62 -30.74 -0.10
C GLN A 874 -29.34 -30.64 0.76
N THR A 875 -28.80 -31.80 1.15
CA THR A 875 -27.43 -32.02 1.70
C THR A 875 -27.07 -31.41 3.06
N THR A 876 -27.68 -31.88 4.15
CA THR A 876 -27.36 -31.45 5.54
C THR A 876 -27.09 -32.62 6.49
N SER A 877 -26.08 -33.45 6.21
CA SER A 877 -25.57 -34.41 7.21
C SER A 877 -24.29 -33.89 7.90
N ASP A 878 -23.36 -33.29 7.14
CA ASP A 878 -22.02 -33.00 7.67
C ASP A 878 -21.86 -31.55 8.19
N GLN A 879 -22.55 -30.58 7.59
CA GLN A 879 -22.47 -29.17 8.03
C GLN A 879 -23.22 -28.90 9.34
N THR A 880 -24.29 -29.65 9.62
CA THR A 880 -25.12 -29.49 10.82
C THR A 880 -24.36 -29.86 12.09
N SER A 881 -23.51 -30.89 12.00
CA SER A 881 -22.61 -31.30 13.10
C SER A 881 -21.50 -30.26 13.34
N GLU A 882 -20.96 -29.66 12.28
CA GLU A 882 -19.94 -28.62 12.41
C GLU A 882 -20.51 -27.31 12.99
N LEU A 883 -21.73 -26.95 12.61
CA LEU A 883 -22.45 -25.79 13.16
C LEU A 883 -22.85 -26.00 14.63
N TYR A 884 -23.28 -27.20 15.02
CA TYR A 884 -23.57 -27.52 16.42
C TYR A 884 -22.31 -27.43 17.29
N MET A 885 -21.17 -27.89 16.78
CA MET A 885 -19.89 -27.77 17.48
C MET A 885 -19.43 -26.31 17.61
N LYS A 886 -19.66 -25.48 16.59
CA LYS A 886 -19.36 -24.04 16.64
C LYS A 886 -20.30 -23.31 17.61
N LEU A 887 -21.59 -23.64 17.62
CA LEU A 887 -22.58 -23.05 18.52
C LEU A 887 -22.29 -23.38 19.98
N PHE A 888 -21.96 -24.64 20.28
CA PHE A 888 -21.56 -25.07 21.63
C PHE A 888 -20.30 -24.35 22.11
N LYS A 889 -19.33 -24.14 21.22
CA LYS A 889 -18.10 -23.39 21.54
C LYS A 889 -18.39 -21.91 21.82
N LEU A 890 -19.30 -21.30 21.06
CA LEU A 890 -19.75 -19.92 21.25
C LEU A 890 -20.54 -19.74 22.55
N GLU A 891 -21.35 -20.73 22.95
CA GLU A 891 -22.03 -20.74 24.25
C GLU A 891 -21.02 -20.84 25.40
N GLN A 892 -19.95 -21.63 25.23
CA GLN A 892 -18.88 -21.74 26.21
C GLN A 892 -18.10 -20.42 26.36
N GLU A 893 -17.77 -19.76 25.25
CA GLU A 893 -17.07 -18.47 25.24
C GLU A 893 -17.93 -17.34 25.82
N THR A 894 -19.23 -17.32 25.51
CA THR A 894 -20.15 -16.33 26.07
C THR A 894 -20.34 -16.50 27.57
N GLU A 895 -20.33 -17.73 28.09
CA GLU A 895 -20.37 -17.98 29.53
C GLU A 895 -19.06 -17.59 30.22
N GLN A 896 -17.90 -17.84 29.59
CA GLN A 896 -16.61 -17.34 30.08
C GLN A 896 -16.58 -15.81 30.14
N LEU A 897 -17.07 -15.12 29.11
CA LEU A 897 -17.17 -13.66 29.07
C LEU A 897 -18.12 -13.11 30.15
N ARG A 898 -19.22 -13.79 30.45
CA ARG A 898 -20.12 -13.44 31.57
C ARG A 898 -19.43 -13.59 32.91
N ASN A 899 -18.62 -14.64 33.10
CA ASN A 899 -17.86 -14.86 34.33
C ASN A 899 -16.76 -13.81 34.52
N VAL A 900 -16.03 -13.46 33.46
CA VAL A 900 -15.04 -12.37 33.49
C VAL A 900 -15.71 -11.02 33.79
N ASN A 901 -16.86 -10.72 33.17
CA ASN A 901 -17.61 -9.49 33.48
C ASN A 901 -18.11 -9.45 34.93
N ARG A 902 -18.48 -10.60 35.50
CA ARG A 902 -18.87 -10.69 36.92
C ARG A 902 -17.68 -10.39 37.83
N ALA A 903 -16.53 -11.00 37.57
CA ALA A 903 -15.30 -10.76 38.33
C ALA A 903 -14.85 -9.29 38.24
N LEU A 904 -14.88 -8.69 37.04
CA LEU A 904 -14.53 -7.27 36.85
C LEU A 904 -15.51 -6.32 37.56
N ARG A 905 -16.78 -6.68 37.69
CA ARG A 905 -17.75 -5.89 38.47
C ARG A 905 -17.48 -5.98 39.96
N GLU A 906 -17.13 -7.15 40.46
CA GLU A 906 -16.74 -7.34 41.86
C GLU A 906 -15.45 -6.56 42.19
N GLU A 907 -14.45 -6.61 41.30
CA GLU A 907 -13.21 -5.84 41.44
C GLU A 907 -13.47 -4.32 41.38
N ASN A 908 -14.35 -3.85 40.50
CA ASN A 908 -14.75 -2.44 40.44
C ASN A 908 -15.46 -1.96 41.71
N VAL A 909 -16.25 -2.82 42.37
CA VAL A 909 -16.89 -2.51 43.65
C VAL A 909 -15.83 -2.40 44.75
N LEU A 910 -14.87 -3.32 44.79
CA LEU A 910 -13.75 -3.29 45.75
C LEU A 910 -12.87 -2.04 45.55
N LEU A 911 -12.57 -1.67 44.30
CA LEU A 911 -11.84 -0.46 43.96
C LEU A 911 -12.56 0.82 44.38
N ARG A 912 -13.89 0.89 44.18
CA ARG A 912 -14.71 2.03 44.64
C ARG A 912 -14.71 2.15 46.16
N GLN A 913 -14.84 1.03 46.87
CA GLN A 913 -14.76 1.01 48.34
C GLN A 913 -13.36 1.37 48.87
N ALA A 914 -12.30 1.02 48.13
CA ALA A 914 -10.93 1.42 48.45
C ALA A 914 -10.71 2.92 48.20
N LEU A 915 -11.27 3.47 47.13
CA LEU A 915 -11.21 4.90 46.81
C LEU A 915 -11.99 5.76 47.81
N GLU A 916 -13.16 5.30 48.27
CA GLU A 916 -13.93 5.99 49.32
C GLU A 916 -13.21 6.00 50.68
N LYS A 917 -12.34 5.02 50.96
CA LYS A 917 -11.52 4.99 52.18
C LYS A 917 -10.30 5.92 52.14
N ILE A 918 -9.94 6.45 50.98
CA ILE A 918 -8.71 7.26 50.80
C ILE A 918 -9.03 8.77 50.74
N GLY A 919 -10.31 9.17 50.68
CA GLY A 919 -10.71 10.57 50.49
C GLY A 919 -11.27 11.30 51.72
N SER A 920 -10.41 11.90 52.54
CA SER A 920 -10.69 13.14 53.30
C SER A 920 -9.34 13.84 53.58
N PRO A 921 -9.20 15.18 53.81
CA PRO A 921 -10.21 16.25 54.02
C PRO A 921 -9.88 17.67 53.38
N GLN A 922 -10.72 18.67 53.68
CA GLN A 922 -10.48 20.14 53.86
C GLN A 922 -10.47 21.19 52.69
N GLN A 923 -11.48 22.08 52.78
CA GLN A 923 -11.57 23.57 52.62
C GLN A 923 -11.25 24.35 51.30
N ALA A 924 -12.31 25.10 50.89
CA ALA A 924 -12.39 26.50 50.39
C ALA A 924 -12.09 26.85 48.91
N HIS A 925 -13.11 27.34 48.17
CA HIS A 925 -13.36 28.77 47.90
C HIS A 925 -14.51 28.99 46.88
N GLU A 926 -15.51 29.80 47.25
CA GLU A 926 -16.41 30.51 46.30
C GLU A 926 -15.68 31.74 45.70
N PRO A 927 -16.08 32.21 44.51
CA PRO A 927 -16.98 33.39 44.50
C PRO A 927 -18.13 33.35 43.48
N SER A 928 -19.13 34.14 43.84
CA SER A 928 -20.34 34.57 43.14
C SER A 928 -20.12 35.40 41.88
N ASP A 929 -21.01 35.28 40.89
CA ASP A 929 -21.99 36.31 40.47
C ASP A 929 -22.47 36.10 39.02
N ALA A 930 -23.77 35.83 38.86
CA ALA A 930 -24.61 36.42 37.82
C ALA A 930 -26.08 36.09 38.10
N LEU A 931 -26.80 37.12 38.56
CA LEU A 931 -28.22 37.14 38.91
C LEU A 931 -29.16 37.06 37.68
N LYS A 932 -30.27 36.33 37.89
CA LYS A 932 -31.69 36.67 37.60
C LYS A 932 -32.09 37.13 36.19
N VAL A 933 -32.88 36.28 35.51
CA VAL A 933 -34.19 36.65 34.93
C VAL A 933 -35.12 35.42 34.93
N THR A 934 -36.03 35.34 35.89
CA THR A 934 -37.24 34.52 35.80
C THR A 934 -38.34 35.20 36.61
N GLN A 935 -39.27 35.86 35.92
CA GLN A 935 -40.68 36.08 36.31
C GLN A 935 -41.30 37.09 35.34
N ARG A 936 -41.86 36.61 34.21
CA ARG A 936 -42.94 37.28 33.48
C ARG A 936 -43.47 36.40 32.33
N THR A 937 -44.29 35.40 32.67
CA THR A 937 -45.35 34.86 31.78
C THR A 937 -46.27 33.89 32.55
N ALA A 938 -46.77 34.32 33.71
CA ALA A 938 -47.81 33.60 34.45
C ALA A 938 -49.13 34.38 34.56
N HIS A 939 -49.34 35.37 33.69
CA HIS A 939 -50.61 36.10 33.57
C HIS A 939 -50.95 36.28 32.11
N LEU A 940 -51.62 35.29 31.50
CA LEU A 940 -52.51 35.53 30.35
C LEU A 940 -53.48 34.40 29.97
N LEU A 941 -53.67 33.35 30.79
CA LEU A 941 -54.70 32.34 30.52
C LEU A 941 -55.52 31.96 31.76
N ALA A 942 -55.88 32.96 32.57
CA ALA A 942 -56.87 32.83 33.64
C ALA A 942 -58.06 33.78 33.39
N ALA A 943 -58.71 33.66 32.23
CA ALA A 943 -59.98 34.34 31.96
C ALA A 943 -60.72 33.70 30.78
N ARG A 944 -61.24 32.48 30.97
CA ARG A 944 -62.49 31.96 30.36
C ARG A 944 -62.71 30.52 30.77
N ALA A 945 -63.19 30.33 32.00
CA ALA A 945 -63.81 29.09 32.43
C ALA A 945 -65.14 29.43 33.12
N LYS A 946 -66.16 29.66 32.30
CA LYS A 946 -67.58 29.48 32.65
C LYS A 946 -68.34 29.23 31.35
N ASN A 947 -68.51 27.96 31.02
CA ASN A 947 -69.75 27.40 30.49
C ASN A 947 -69.60 25.88 30.42
N ASP A 948 -70.47 25.21 31.16
CA ASP A 948 -70.67 23.76 31.15
C ASP A 948 -70.90 23.23 29.74
N ARG A 949 -70.12 22.22 29.36
CA ARG A 949 -70.56 21.10 28.50
C ARG A 949 -69.60 19.91 28.71
N PRO A 950 -70.10 18.67 28.78
CA PRO A 950 -69.24 17.49 28.89
C PRO A 950 -68.55 17.23 27.54
N ALA A 951 -67.23 17.02 27.56
CA ALA A 951 -66.45 16.58 26.40
C ALA A 951 -66.06 15.08 26.55
N PRO A 952 -65.94 14.31 25.44
CA PRO A 952 -65.79 12.85 25.44
C PRO A 952 -64.33 12.40 25.75
N PRO A 953 -64.06 11.09 25.93
CA PRO A 953 -62.94 10.60 26.74
C PRO A 953 -61.61 10.44 25.98
N ALA A 954 -60.51 10.51 26.75
CA ALA A 954 -59.15 9.97 26.50
C ALA A 954 -58.33 10.41 25.26
N ALA A 955 -58.91 10.90 24.17
CA ALA A 955 -58.18 11.10 22.90
C ALA A 955 -57.27 12.36 22.84
N SER A 956 -57.43 13.37 23.70
CA SER A 956 -56.69 14.64 23.55
C SER A 956 -55.22 14.57 23.99
N SER A 957 -54.92 13.82 25.05
CA SER A 957 -53.56 13.75 25.62
C SER A 957 -52.60 12.87 24.81
N ASP A 958 -53.10 11.85 24.11
CA ASP A 958 -52.28 10.99 23.28
C ASP A 958 -51.97 11.64 21.93
N ARG A 959 -52.90 12.45 21.40
CA ARG A 959 -52.65 13.28 20.20
C ARG A 959 -51.58 14.35 20.45
N GLU A 960 -51.64 15.06 21.57
CA GLU A 960 -50.61 16.03 21.96
C GLU A 960 -49.23 15.38 22.17
N LEU A 961 -49.20 14.15 22.73
CA LEU A 961 -47.97 13.38 22.89
C LEU A 961 -47.42 12.90 21.53
N THR A 962 -48.28 12.45 20.62
CA THR A 962 -47.92 12.07 19.25
C THR A 962 -47.35 13.25 18.46
N ASP A 963 -47.99 14.42 18.55
CA ASP A 963 -47.50 15.66 17.92
C ASP A 963 -46.15 16.09 18.51
N ALA A 964 -45.98 15.99 19.84
CA ALA A 964 -44.73 16.27 20.51
C ALA A 964 -43.61 15.29 20.09
N LEU A 965 -43.91 13.99 19.98
CA LEU A 965 -42.96 12.97 19.52
C LEU A 965 -42.57 13.18 18.06
N LYS A 966 -43.53 13.54 17.20
CA LYS A 966 -43.29 13.87 15.78
C LYS A 966 -42.33 15.06 15.65
N ILE A 967 -42.61 16.16 16.35
CA ILE A 967 -41.73 17.34 16.39
C ILE A 967 -40.35 16.98 16.94
N PHE A 968 -40.30 16.17 18.00
CA PHE A 968 -39.07 15.73 18.63
C PHE A 968 -38.21 14.90 17.68
N TYR A 969 -38.75 13.88 17.03
CA TYR A 969 -37.99 13.03 16.12
C TYR A 969 -37.56 13.76 14.84
N GLN A 970 -38.39 14.65 14.30
CA GLN A 970 -38.00 15.54 13.19
C GLN A 970 -36.87 16.51 13.58
N SER A 971 -36.98 17.12 14.77
CA SER A 971 -35.93 17.98 15.32
C SER A 971 -34.64 17.20 15.55
N MET A 972 -34.75 15.93 15.95
CA MET A 972 -33.62 15.04 16.18
C MET A 972 -32.92 14.61 14.91
N ASN A 973 -33.64 14.25 13.85
CA ASN A 973 -33.03 13.99 12.55
C ASN A 973 -32.34 15.23 12.00
N THR A 974 -32.99 16.39 12.13
CA THR A 974 -32.40 17.69 11.77
C THR A 974 -31.12 17.94 12.57
N ALA A 975 -31.13 17.65 13.88
CA ALA A 975 -29.96 17.77 14.73
C ALA A 975 -28.87 16.79 14.31
N ARG A 976 -29.16 15.51 14.07
CA ARG A 976 -28.19 14.52 13.59
C ARG A 976 -27.59 14.90 12.25
N GLY A 977 -28.39 15.37 11.31
CA GLY A 977 -27.91 15.91 10.03
C GLY A 977 -27.03 17.14 10.21
N ARG A 978 -27.34 18.03 11.17
CA ARG A 978 -26.49 19.18 11.52
C ARG A 978 -25.21 18.77 12.24
N PHE A 979 -25.25 17.76 13.12
CA PHE A 979 -24.08 17.22 13.80
C PHE A 979 -23.14 16.49 12.82
N LEU A 980 -23.70 15.70 11.90
CA LEU A 980 -22.95 15.15 10.77
C LEU A 980 -22.31 16.28 9.96
N ARG A 981 -23.05 17.34 9.59
CA ARG A 981 -22.46 18.50 8.90
C ARG A 981 -21.35 19.18 9.69
N LEU A 982 -21.54 19.41 10.98
CA LEU A 982 -20.54 20.03 11.86
C LEU A 982 -19.30 19.14 12.04
N ARG A 983 -19.47 17.82 12.08
CA ARG A 983 -18.37 16.86 12.11
C ARG A 983 -17.53 16.89 10.84
N HIS A 984 -18.17 17.17 9.69
CA HIS A 984 -17.52 17.24 8.38
C HIS A 984 -17.12 18.66 7.96
N TYR A 985 -17.40 19.69 8.78
CA TYR A 985 -17.12 21.08 8.45
C TYR A 985 -15.61 21.37 8.45
N LYS A 986 -15.12 21.98 7.36
CA LYS A 986 -13.74 22.47 7.24
C LYS A 986 -13.72 24.00 7.37
N PRO A 987 -12.94 24.58 8.30
CA PRO A 987 -12.80 26.04 8.40
C PRO A 987 -12.04 26.62 7.18
N PRO A 988 -12.30 27.89 6.81
CA PRO A 988 -11.60 28.58 5.72
C PRO A 988 -10.07 28.59 5.89
N GLU A 989 -9.32 28.58 4.78
CA GLU A 989 -7.87 28.36 4.80
C GLU A 989 -7.04 29.49 5.43
N ASP A 990 -7.58 30.72 5.49
CA ASP A 990 -6.81 31.93 5.81
C ASP A 990 -6.60 32.19 7.31
N ASP A 991 -7.24 31.44 8.21
CA ASP A 991 -7.26 31.79 9.64
C ASP A 991 -6.62 30.73 10.55
N ARG A 992 -5.28 30.75 10.63
CA ARG A 992 -4.46 29.80 11.43
C ARG A 992 -4.75 29.86 12.93
N MET A 993 -5.27 30.97 13.46
CA MET A 993 -5.57 31.12 14.90
C MET A 993 -6.89 30.48 15.32
N LEU A 994 -7.87 30.35 14.42
CA LEU A 994 -9.20 29.82 14.75
C LEU A 994 -9.28 28.29 14.70
N ARG A 995 -8.31 27.60 14.06
CA ARG A 995 -8.36 26.13 13.90
C ARG A 995 -8.36 25.35 15.22
N PRO A 996 -7.49 25.62 16.21
CA PRO A 996 -7.52 24.90 17.49
C PRO A 996 -8.86 25.10 18.23
N PHE A 997 -9.43 26.31 18.12
CA PHE A 997 -10.72 26.66 18.70
C PHE A 997 -11.87 25.91 18.02
N VAL A 998 -11.98 25.98 16.69
CA VAL A 998 -13.00 25.26 15.90
C VAL A 998 -12.91 23.76 16.14
N TYR A 999 -11.69 23.21 16.26
CA TYR A 999 -11.47 21.81 16.58
C TYR A 999 -11.93 21.44 18.00
N GLN A 1000 -11.56 22.23 19.02
CA GLN A 1000 -12.04 22.02 20.40
C GLN A 1000 -13.57 22.12 20.48
N GLN A 1001 -14.19 23.01 19.68
CA GLN A 1001 -15.64 23.06 19.54
C GLN A 1001 -16.19 21.82 18.82
N SER A 1002 -15.53 21.30 17.78
CA SER A 1002 -15.95 20.09 17.07
C SER A 1002 -15.88 18.83 17.95
N GLN A 1003 -14.88 18.72 18.82
CA GLN A 1003 -14.75 17.64 19.80
C GLN A 1003 -15.83 17.75 20.88
N ARG A 1004 -16.06 18.97 21.41
CA ARG A 1004 -17.19 19.22 22.30
C ARG A 1004 -18.53 18.92 21.63
N LEU A 1005 -18.69 19.19 20.34
CA LEU A 1005 -19.88 18.86 19.56
C LEU A 1005 -20.03 17.34 19.38
N ARG A 1006 -18.94 16.58 19.23
CA ARG A 1006 -18.96 15.11 19.21
C ARG A 1006 -19.35 14.54 20.56
N ASP A 1007 -18.72 15.00 21.63
CA ASP A 1007 -19.03 14.58 23.00
C ASP A 1007 -20.47 14.94 23.37
N VAL A 1008 -20.94 16.13 22.95
CA VAL A 1008 -22.34 16.56 23.06
C VAL A 1008 -23.25 15.68 22.20
N GLY A 1009 -22.84 15.28 20.99
CA GLY A 1009 -23.58 14.35 20.14
C GLY A 1009 -23.76 12.99 20.81
N GLU A 1010 -22.69 12.41 21.37
CA GLU A 1010 -22.76 11.15 22.12
C GLU A 1010 -23.57 11.27 23.42
N LEU A 1011 -23.41 12.38 24.14
CA LEU A 1011 -24.16 12.66 25.36
C LEU A 1011 -25.65 12.86 25.04
N LEU A 1012 -25.95 13.52 23.92
CA LEU A 1012 -27.30 13.71 23.40
C LEU A 1012 -27.89 12.34 23.04
N ASP A 1013 -27.21 11.50 22.28
CA ASP A 1013 -27.69 10.15 21.94
C ASP A 1013 -27.95 9.29 23.19
N ARG A 1014 -27.06 9.34 24.20
CA ARG A 1014 -27.28 8.66 25.50
C ARG A 1014 -28.46 9.23 26.27
N SER A 1015 -28.61 10.55 26.29
CA SER A 1015 -29.71 11.23 26.98
C SER A 1015 -31.05 10.95 26.29
N LEU A 1016 -31.04 10.83 24.96
CA LEU A 1016 -32.21 10.46 24.16
C LEU A 1016 -32.58 8.99 24.35
N GLN A 1017 -31.61 8.08 24.44
CA GLN A 1017 -31.89 6.69 24.79
C GLN A 1017 -32.57 6.59 26.16
N ARG A 1018 -32.11 7.39 27.15
CA ARG A 1018 -32.78 7.48 28.46
C ARG A 1018 -34.18 8.06 28.35
N LEU A 1019 -34.35 9.20 27.67
CA LEU A 1019 -35.66 9.83 27.49
C LEU A 1019 -36.64 8.90 26.77
N ARG A 1020 -36.19 8.13 25.76
CA ARG A 1020 -37.01 7.10 25.09
C ARG A 1020 -37.43 6.00 26.06
N SER A 1021 -36.50 5.51 26.87
CA SER A 1021 -36.79 4.50 27.89
C SER A 1021 -37.80 5.03 28.92
N ASP A 1022 -37.68 6.30 29.29
CA ASP A 1022 -38.59 6.95 30.24
C ASP A 1022 -39.97 7.18 29.63
N VAL A 1023 -40.07 7.67 28.39
CA VAL A 1023 -41.35 7.86 27.69
C VAL A 1023 -42.05 6.52 27.44
N ALA A 1024 -41.31 5.50 27.00
CA ALA A 1024 -41.86 4.15 26.82
C ALA A 1024 -42.36 3.56 28.16
N ARG A 1025 -41.61 3.77 29.25
CA ARG A 1025 -42.03 3.37 30.60
C ARG A 1025 -43.30 4.10 31.04
N ILE A 1026 -43.37 5.43 30.88
CA ILE A 1026 -44.53 6.25 31.23
C ILE A 1026 -45.76 5.83 30.42
N ALA A 1027 -45.61 5.59 29.12
CA ALA A 1027 -46.70 5.12 28.26
C ALA A 1027 -47.20 3.72 28.69
N LYS A 1028 -46.28 2.83 29.05
CA LYS A 1028 -46.60 1.49 29.57
C LYS A 1028 -47.33 1.55 30.92
N GLU A 1029 -46.89 2.42 31.83
CA GLU A 1029 -47.53 2.65 33.13
C GLU A 1029 -48.94 3.25 32.97
N LYS A 1030 -49.10 4.27 32.10
CA LYS A 1030 -50.40 4.89 31.78
C LYS A 1030 -51.39 3.88 31.20
N ARG A 1031 -50.95 2.98 30.31
CA ARG A 1031 -51.78 1.89 29.77
C ARG A 1031 -52.11 0.82 30.80
N ALA A 1032 -51.18 0.48 31.70
CA ALA A 1032 -51.44 -0.43 32.80
C ALA A 1032 -52.50 0.12 33.76
N CYS A 1033 -52.51 1.44 34.01
CA CYS A 1033 -53.54 2.12 34.78
C CYS A 1033 -54.92 2.14 34.08
N LEU A 1034 -54.97 2.15 32.75
CA LEU A 1034 -56.23 2.11 31.98
C LEU A 1034 -56.85 0.70 31.88
N LEU A 1035 -56.05 -0.37 32.01
CA LEU A 1035 -56.49 -1.77 31.93
C LEU A 1035 -56.97 -2.36 33.28
N HIS A 1036 -56.85 -1.62 34.38
CA HIS A 1036 -57.42 -1.96 35.68
C HIS A 1036 -58.34 -0.84 36.20
N PRO A 1037 -59.64 -0.84 35.84
CA PRO A 1037 -60.62 -0.06 36.56
C PRO A 1037 -60.80 -0.70 37.95
N GLN A 1038 -60.57 0.08 39.01
CA GLN A 1038 -60.67 -0.36 40.40
C GLN A 1038 -61.99 -1.10 40.69
N GLN A 1039 -61.91 -2.35 41.14
CA GLN A 1039 -62.94 -2.94 41.99
C GLN A 1039 -62.80 -2.33 43.38
N HIS A 1040 -63.83 -1.64 43.85
CA HIS A 1040 -63.98 -1.25 45.26
C HIS A 1040 -64.07 -2.50 46.15
N PRO A 1041 -63.48 -2.44 47.35
CA PRO A 1041 -64.19 -2.89 48.54
C PRO A 1041 -64.30 -1.77 49.60
N GLN A 1042 -65.26 -1.99 50.47
CA GLN A 1042 -65.77 -1.08 51.50
C GLN A 1042 -64.75 -0.74 52.60
N ALA A 1043 -65.07 0.37 53.28
CA ALA A 1043 -64.37 1.03 54.36
C ALA A 1043 -64.06 0.14 55.60
N ASP A 1044 -62.91 0.36 56.23
CA ASP A 1044 -62.81 0.96 57.57
C ASP A 1044 -61.33 1.14 58.01
N GLY A 1045 -61.02 2.29 58.62
CA GLY A 1045 -59.85 2.48 59.50
C GLY A 1045 -58.66 3.30 58.97
N LEU A 1046 -58.62 4.60 59.28
CA LEU A 1046 -57.43 5.48 59.34
C LEU A 1046 -56.50 5.09 60.54
N PRO A 1047 -55.24 5.60 60.70
CA PRO A 1047 -54.50 6.62 59.92
C PRO A 1047 -52.98 6.36 59.62
N GLN A 1048 -52.37 7.30 58.86
CA GLN A 1048 -50.95 7.77 58.91
C GLN A 1048 -49.88 6.82 58.30
N VAL A 1049 -49.03 7.18 57.31
CA VAL A 1049 -48.04 8.28 57.24
C VAL A 1049 -47.46 8.37 55.79
N CYS A 1050 -46.91 9.53 55.43
CA CYS A 1050 -46.01 9.89 54.30
C CYS A 1050 -46.61 10.42 52.99
N GLU A 1051 -46.73 11.74 52.95
CA GLU A 1051 -46.39 12.58 51.78
C GLU A 1051 -44.96 12.29 51.31
N GLU A 1052 -44.76 12.09 50.01
CA GLU A 1052 -43.72 12.75 49.20
C GLU A 1052 -43.77 12.23 47.75
N ARG A 1053 -43.67 13.18 46.81
CA ARG A 1053 -43.40 13.08 45.35
C ARG A 1053 -44.57 13.35 44.41
N ALA A 1054 -44.74 14.64 44.12
CA ALA A 1054 -45.00 15.14 42.76
C ALA A 1054 -43.77 15.94 42.32
#